data_AF-A0A127ZA84-F1
#
_entry.id   AF-A0A127ZA84-F1
#
_cell.length_a   1.000
_cell.length_b   1.000
_cell.length_c   1.000
_cell.angle_alpha   90.00
_cell.angle_beta   90.00
_cell.angle_gamma   90.00
#
_symmetry.space_group_name_H-M   'P 1'
#
loop_
_entity.id
_entity.type
_entity.pdbx_description
1 polymer ?
#
loop_
_entity_poly.entity_id
_entity_poly.type
_entity_poly.pdbx_seq_one_letter_code
_entity_poly.pdbx_strand_id
1 'polypeptide(L)'
;MWPTATAVVGIRSCARAPELRTALGSTWSISRAASRTFSTQTKPLHVACAPRSALSPSILSTTFLPQRTFSTSISRYNKAEPVKSVQASPTQASPKDIESESPSEDKTTSNNEAVAGAPGSLASRLSARVRALLQAQLAKSAPKSKDGASPAPTTFPDLKRLFSLAMPQKRSILIALGLLLVSSSITLAVPFAIGRLIDFFTSGQNALFGLGFGTVAALMLLIFAIGAGAKAGSNILLELSGVRVIQGIRNQAYRSALRQDVELADKGAGDVVSRLSVDTNIVGESLTSDIGDGLRAGATVLFAGTAMFMISSKLTLLMMAVVPPAAIGAVFYGRYLRDLTHKTQDAVGQMTRLAEERLSPPAFRTLTAFNTQRQELRRFDDKIGSIVDLQTKEAYASGLFYAGTGFVGNCAILTLLTYGGHLVSRGEISVGDLTSLLMYTAYLGGGMVSLTSFFASLMKGLGAGARVFELIDRESNVALGKGEPLEVSATSARLPVRFEDVHFTYPSRPQQPILRGVTLDIEPGQSYALVGGSGAGKSSVHALLLRFYDPTKGKILLAGRDLASYKPESVRKHLALVPQEPILFDGTLEENIKYGTPSATREEVERAARMAGCETFISEMPRGLDTVIGSRQLSGGQRQRIAIARALVRKPSILLLDEATSALDSASELMVNKAIEEIIKEGKITVWIVAHRLSTIKSANNIQVLEKGRIVEKGTFEQLDRPGSRFRALMAAQLEKSVGEEVQEEEEFVRKVGDVGSSSVR
;
A
#
# COMPACT_ATOMS: atom_id res chain seq x y z
N MET A 1 33.53 14.55 16.97
CA MET A 1 33.07 14.60 15.57
C MET A 1 32.11 13.44 15.34
N TRP A 2 30.88 13.70 14.91
CA TRP A 2 29.88 12.69 14.55
C TRP A 2 29.50 12.88 13.07
N PRO A 3 29.22 11.82 12.30
CA PRO A 3 28.81 11.96 10.90
C PRO A 3 27.37 12.49 10.80
N THR A 4 27.19 13.60 10.08
CA THR A 4 25.88 14.14 9.74
C THR A 4 25.19 13.24 8.71
N ALA A 5 24.10 12.57 9.10
CA ALA A 5 23.28 11.79 8.19
C ALA A 5 22.39 12.70 7.33
N THR A 6 22.98 13.30 6.29
CA THR A 6 22.27 14.20 5.37
C THR A 6 21.30 13.40 4.49
N ALA A 7 20.02 13.39 4.86
CA ALA A 7 18.96 12.72 4.10
C ALA A 7 18.65 13.47 2.79
N VAL A 8 19.41 13.18 1.73
CA VAL A 8 19.17 13.72 0.38
C VAL A 8 17.92 13.06 -0.22
N VAL A 9 16.79 13.78 -0.22
CA VAL A 9 15.57 13.38 -0.93
C VAL A 9 15.77 13.54 -2.44
N GLY A 10 16.45 12.56 -3.04
CA GLY A 10 16.77 12.55 -4.47
C GLY A 10 15.56 12.18 -5.33
N ILE A 11 14.73 13.16 -5.69
CA ILE A 11 13.65 12.99 -6.68
C ILE A 11 14.28 12.70 -8.05
N ARG A 12 14.34 11.42 -8.44
CA ARG A 12 14.62 11.02 -9.83
C ARG A 12 13.34 10.88 -10.62
N SER A 13 12.96 11.97 -11.28
CA SER A 13 11.91 11.96 -12.30
C SER A 13 12.31 11.07 -13.49
N CYS A 14 11.34 10.39 -14.10
CA CYS A 14 11.54 9.62 -15.32
C CYS A 14 11.67 10.54 -16.54
N ALA A 15 12.49 10.13 -17.51
CA ALA A 15 12.44 10.64 -18.89
C ALA A 15 12.23 9.47 -19.87
N ARG A 16 11.51 9.75 -20.96
CA ARG A 16 11.17 8.83 -22.06
C ARG A 16 12.26 8.83 -23.15
N ALA A 17 12.37 7.87 -24.07
CA ALA A 17 11.90 6.47 -24.05
C ALA A 17 12.81 5.58 -24.98
N PRO A 18 12.37 4.91 -26.08
CA PRO A 18 12.89 3.57 -26.36
C PRO A 18 13.73 3.42 -27.64
N GLU A 19 14.61 2.43 -27.66
CA GLU A 19 15.13 1.84 -28.90
C GLU A 19 14.63 0.40 -29.05
N LEU A 20 14.26 0.03 -30.28
CA LEU A 20 13.69 -1.27 -30.62
C LEU A 20 14.53 -1.93 -31.73
N ARG A 21 15.00 -3.14 -31.43
CA ARG A 21 15.75 -4.09 -32.28
C ARG A 21 15.68 -3.86 -33.80
N THR A 22 16.85 -3.93 -34.43
CA THR A 22 17.05 -4.70 -35.68
C THR A 22 18.31 -5.56 -35.55
N ALA A 23 18.34 -6.73 -36.19
CA ALA A 23 19.51 -7.61 -36.24
C ALA A 23 19.44 -8.49 -37.50
N LEU A 24 20.60 -8.67 -38.15
CA LEU A 24 20.90 -9.61 -39.24
C LEU A 24 20.11 -9.44 -40.56
N GLY A 25 20.84 -9.17 -41.65
CA GLY A 25 20.28 -8.96 -42.98
C GLY A 25 21.33 -8.73 -44.07
N SER A 26 22.13 -9.77 -44.36
CA SER A 26 22.89 -10.00 -45.61
C SER A 26 23.39 -8.82 -46.46
N THR A 27 24.71 -8.65 -46.49
CA THR A 27 25.57 -8.44 -47.70
C THR A 27 25.06 -7.57 -48.88
N TRP A 28 25.84 -6.54 -49.25
CA TRP A 28 26.54 -6.46 -50.56
C TRP A 28 27.62 -5.34 -50.50
N SER A 29 28.33 -5.07 -51.60
CA SER A 29 29.65 -4.41 -51.60
C SER A 29 29.79 -3.24 -52.60
N ILE A 30 31.02 -2.70 -52.72
CA ILE A 30 31.55 -1.83 -53.81
C ILE A 30 31.42 -0.29 -53.67
N SER A 31 32.47 0.29 -53.06
CA SER A 31 33.42 1.26 -53.69
C SER A 31 33.12 2.78 -53.85
N ARG A 32 34.25 3.52 -53.96
CA ARG A 32 34.50 4.96 -54.28
C ARG A 32 34.33 5.93 -53.09
N ALA A 33 35.34 6.60 -52.52
CA ALA A 33 36.72 7.06 -52.87
C ALA A 33 36.84 8.50 -53.41
N ALA A 34 37.85 9.23 -52.90
CA ALA A 34 38.40 10.53 -53.37
C ALA A 34 37.49 11.78 -53.22
N SER A 35 37.97 13.02 -53.02
CA SER A 35 39.31 13.57 -52.65
C SER A 35 39.23 15.10 -52.37
N ARG A 36 40.38 15.76 -52.11
CA ARG A 36 40.68 17.23 -52.02
C ARG A 36 40.44 17.88 -50.64
N THR A 37 41.34 18.55 -49.90
CA THR A 37 42.75 19.10 -49.98
C THR A 37 42.91 20.63 -50.16
N PHE A 38 43.95 21.20 -49.50
CA PHE A 38 44.39 22.63 -49.40
C PHE A 38 43.44 23.53 -48.55
N SER A 39 43.84 24.29 -47.52
CA SER A 39 44.95 25.26 -47.23
C SER A 39 44.69 26.68 -47.77
N THR A 40 45.15 27.80 -47.18
CA THR A 40 46.30 28.04 -46.27
C THR A 40 46.08 29.30 -45.36
N GLN A 41 47.11 29.65 -44.57
CA GLN A 41 47.39 30.85 -43.71
C GLN A 41 46.86 32.23 -44.23
N THR A 42 46.70 33.31 -43.43
CA THR A 42 47.77 34.06 -42.68
C THR A 42 47.29 34.92 -41.46
N LYS A 43 48.24 35.66 -40.85
CA LYS A 43 48.23 36.58 -39.67
C LYS A 43 49.24 37.74 -39.98
N PRO A 44 49.55 38.71 -39.09
CA PRO A 44 48.75 39.60 -38.21
C PRO A 44 49.21 41.10 -38.37
N LEU A 45 48.83 42.03 -37.46
CA LEU A 45 49.73 43.03 -36.80
C LEU A 45 48.98 44.15 -36.01
N HIS A 46 49.25 44.23 -34.69
CA HIS A 46 49.48 45.40 -33.80
C HIS A 46 48.46 46.58 -33.76
N VAL A 47 48.52 47.57 -32.83
CA VAL A 47 49.43 47.82 -31.67
C VAL A 47 48.63 47.65 -30.33
N ALA A 48 48.63 48.42 -29.22
CA ALA A 48 49.29 49.65 -28.75
C ALA A 48 49.46 49.71 -27.20
N CYS A 49 50.49 50.45 -26.75
CA CYS A 49 50.83 51.09 -25.46
C CYS A 49 50.19 50.76 -24.07
N ALA A 50 51.04 50.95 -23.06
CA ALA A 50 50.81 51.05 -21.59
C ALA A 50 51.88 52.06 -21.03
N PRO A 51 52.22 52.22 -19.72
CA PRO A 51 51.69 51.66 -18.47
C PRO A 51 51.56 52.72 -17.32
N ARG A 52 51.69 52.28 -16.03
CA ARG A 52 51.83 53.03 -14.75
C ARG A 52 50.54 53.54 -14.07
N SER A 53 50.50 53.80 -12.75
CA SER A 53 51.01 53.03 -11.57
C SER A 53 50.60 53.73 -10.25
N ALA A 54 50.10 52.98 -9.26
CA ALA A 54 50.03 53.27 -7.81
C ALA A 54 49.35 54.58 -7.32
N LEU A 55 48.35 54.45 -6.43
CA LEU A 55 48.37 54.97 -5.05
C LEU A 55 47.01 54.78 -4.32
N SER A 56 47.10 54.56 -3.00
CA SER A 56 46.08 54.82 -1.98
C SER A 56 46.60 56.01 -1.11
N PRO A 57 45.87 56.64 -0.15
CA PRO A 57 44.70 56.10 0.58
C PRO A 57 43.58 57.09 1.07
N SER A 58 42.48 56.51 1.58
CA SER A 58 41.71 56.88 2.80
C SER A 58 41.03 58.25 3.05
N ILE A 59 39.91 58.18 3.80
CA ILE A 59 39.38 59.12 4.84
C ILE A 59 38.36 60.24 4.45
N LEU A 60 37.19 60.18 5.14
CA LEU A 60 36.16 61.24 5.41
C LEU A 60 35.41 61.89 4.20
N SER A 61 34.17 62.41 4.32
CA SER A 61 33.15 62.41 5.39
C SER A 61 31.76 62.84 4.90
N THR A 62 30.70 62.49 5.65
CA THR A 62 29.34 63.14 5.71
C THR A 62 28.51 63.14 4.41
N THR A 63 27.18 63.01 4.41
CA THR A 63 26.10 62.99 5.45
C THR A 63 24.97 62.05 4.94
N PHE A 64 23.81 61.79 5.56
CA PHE A 64 23.06 62.36 6.69
C PHE A 64 22.25 61.25 7.42
N LEU A 65 21.33 61.62 8.31
CA LEU A 65 20.33 60.76 8.96
C LEU A 65 18.96 61.47 8.92
N PRO A 66 17.85 60.73 9.09
CA PRO A 66 17.24 60.68 10.43
C PRO A 66 16.83 59.27 10.89
N GLN A 67 16.79 59.08 12.21
CA GLN A 67 16.22 57.89 12.87
C GLN A 67 14.76 58.14 13.28
N ARG A 68 13.94 57.07 13.39
CA ARG A 68 13.21 56.77 14.65
C ARG A 68 12.60 55.36 14.68
N THR A 69 13.05 54.58 15.66
CA THR A 69 12.28 53.64 16.51
C THR A 69 10.90 53.15 16.04
N PHE A 70 10.77 51.85 15.80
CA PHE A 70 9.47 51.15 15.92
C PHE A 70 9.24 50.70 17.37
N SER A 71 8.02 50.92 17.87
CA SER A 71 7.58 50.48 19.21
C SER A 71 6.76 49.18 19.13
N THR A 72 6.71 48.44 20.23
CA THR A 72 5.89 47.23 20.39
C THR A 72 4.42 47.58 20.61
N SER A 73 3.53 47.03 19.80
CA SER A 73 2.08 47.15 19.96
C SER A 73 1.40 45.78 20.11
N ILE A 74 1.12 45.39 21.35
CA ILE A 74 0.34 44.19 21.66
C ILE A 74 -1.16 44.52 21.50
N SER A 75 -1.77 44.06 20.42
CA SER A 75 -3.23 44.17 20.25
C SER A 75 -3.95 43.07 21.03
N ARG A 76 -4.61 43.44 22.13
CA ARG A 76 -5.55 42.56 22.85
C ARG A 76 -6.94 42.71 22.24
N TYR A 77 -7.55 41.60 21.82
CA TYR A 77 -8.98 41.58 21.51
C TYR A 77 -9.77 41.21 22.76
N ASN A 78 -10.64 42.12 23.22
CA ASN A 78 -11.54 41.85 24.33
C ASN A 78 -12.68 40.92 23.89
N LYS A 79 -13.10 40.03 24.79
CA LYS A 79 -14.43 39.41 24.78
C LYS A 79 -15.05 39.64 26.14
N ALA A 80 -16.27 40.16 26.18
CA ALA A 80 -16.91 40.61 27.42
C ALA A 80 -17.68 39.49 28.13
N GLU A 81 -17.68 39.54 29.47
CA GLU A 81 -18.59 38.80 30.35
C GLU A 81 -19.47 39.78 31.13
N PRO A 82 -20.74 39.46 31.41
CA PRO A 82 -21.55 40.14 32.42
C PRO A 82 -21.42 39.48 33.80
N VAL A 83 -21.36 40.28 34.88
CA VAL A 83 -21.15 39.80 36.26
C VAL A 83 -22.33 40.13 37.18
N LYS A 84 -22.72 39.15 38.01
CA LYS A 84 -23.33 39.21 39.37
C LYS A 84 -23.53 37.75 39.84
N SER A 85 -22.89 37.22 40.89
CA SER A 85 -23.09 37.45 42.35
C SER A 85 -24.54 37.20 42.81
N VAL A 86 -24.85 36.53 43.94
CA VAL A 86 -24.24 36.53 45.29
C VAL A 86 -24.19 35.09 45.92
N GLN A 87 -23.79 34.98 47.20
CA GLN A 87 -23.32 33.81 47.97
C GLN A 87 -24.39 32.91 48.65
N ALA A 88 -23.90 31.77 49.16
CA ALA A 88 -24.25 31.11 50.45
C ALA A 88 -25.32 29.99 50.52
N SER A 89 -25.00 29.01 51.38
CA SER A 89 -25.74 27.81 51.81
C SER A 89 -26.43 28.04 53.20
N PRO A 90 -27.04 27.05 53.90
CA PRO A 90 -27.36 25.64 53.59
C PRO A 90 -28.79 25.19 54.05
N THR A 91 -28.99 23.87 54.21
CA THR A 91 -29.78 23.16 55.29
C THR A 91 -30.99 22.30 54.85
N GLN A 92 -31.22 21.21 55.60
CA GLN A 92 -32.36 20.25 55.61
C GLN A 92 -32.43 19.30 54.39
N ALA A 93 -32.93 18.07 54.43
CA ALA A 93 -33.32 17.00 55.39
C ALA A 93 -34.07 15.96 54.50
N SER A 94 -34.34 14.69 54.81
CA SER A 94 -34.11 13.79 55.96
C SER A 94 -34.08 12.31 55.44
N PRO A 95 -33.77 11.29 56.26
CA PRO A 95 -33.50 9.92 55.80
C PRO A 95 -34.72 8.98 55.81
N LYS A 96 -34.55 7.82 55.14
CA LYS A 96 -35.24 6.52 55.36
C LYS A 96 -34.27 5.38 55.00
N ASP A 97 -33.94 4.49 55.94
CA ASP A 97 -34.61 3.21 56.30
C ASP A 97 -34.22 2.09 55.30
N ILE A 98 -33.31 1.15 55.60
CA ILE A 98 -33.32 -0.01 56.54
C ILE A 98 -33.50 -1.33 55.75
N GLU A 99 -32.46 -2.19 55.80
CA GLU A 99 -32.43 -3.68 55.79
C GLU A 99 -30.97 -4.13 55.49
N SER A 100 -30.24 -4.60 56.50
CA SER A 100 -30.02 -6.02 56.86
C SER A 100 -29.24 -6.80 55.77
N GLU A 101 -27.92 -6.92 55.84
CA GLU A 101 -27.12 -7.86 56.68
C GLU A 101 -26.56 -9.03 55.84
N SER A 102 -25.51 -9.67 56.37
CA SER A 102 -24.77 -10.83 55.82
C SER A 102 -25.19 -12.12 56.60
N PRO A 103 -24.50 -13.29 56.63
CA PRO A 103 -23.23 -13.73 56.02
C PRO A 103 -23.24 -15.22 55.50
N SER A 104 -22.06 -15.87 55.43
CA SER A 104 -21.80 -17.34 55.36
C SER A 104 -22.23 -18.10 54.09
N GLU A 105 -21.36 -18.91 53.43
CA GLU A 105 -20.91 -20.29 53.76
C GLU A 105 -22.06 -21.34 53.69
N ASP A 106 -21.90 -22.54 53.12
CA ASP A 106 -20.71 -23.41 53.10
C ASP A 106 -20.66 -24.44 51.92
N LYS A 107 -19.47 -25.06 51.72
CA LYS A 107 -19.08 -26.30 51.00
C LYS A 107 -20.01 -27.00 49.98
N THR A 108 -19.42 -27.39 48.85
CA THR A 108 -19.34 -28.82 48.45
C THR A 108 -18.12 -29.11 47.55
N THR A 109 -17.75 -30.39 47.37
CA THR A 109 -16.39 -30.83 46.98
C THR A 109 -16.32 -31.66 45.69
N SER A 110 -15.21 -31.56 44.93
CA SER A 110 -14.43 -32.76 44.52
C SER A 110 -13.09 -32.45 43.80
N ASN A 111 -11.99 -32.80 44.48
CA ASN A 111 -10.75 -33.49 44.05
C ASN A 111 -10.00 -33.19 42.73
N ASN A 112 -8.66 -33.12 42.92
CA ASN A 112 -7.55 -33.49 42.02
C ASN A 112 -7.32 -32.68 40.72
N GLU A 113 -6.09 -32.46 40.24
CA GLU A 113 -4.79 -32.99 40.71
C GLU A 113 -3.67 -31.94 40.56
N ALA A 114 -2.70 -31.93 41.48
CA ALA A 114 -1.59 -30.98 41.46
C ALA A 114 -0.27 -31.70 41.08
N VAL A 115 0.30 -31.34 39.93
CA VAL A 115 1.62 -31.84 39.49
C VAL A 115 2.67 -30.73 39.66
N ALA A 116 3.65 -30.98 40.51
CA ALA A 116 4.80 -30.10 40.72
C ALA A 116 6.07 -30.68 40.07
N GLY A 117 6.97 -29.81 39.59
CA GLY A 117 8.38 -30.18 39.39
C GLY A 117 8.99 -29.84 38.02
N ALA A 118 9.63 -28.67 37.93
CA ALA A 118 10.85 -28.48 37.13
C ALA A 118 11.57 -27.17 37.52
N PRO A 119 12.84 -27.20 37.98
CA PRO A 119 13.64 -26.00 38.16
C PRO A 119 14.16 -25.50 36.80
N GLY A 120 13.25 -24.97 35.96
CA GLY A 120 13.61 -24.37 34.67
C GLY A 120 14.69 -23.30 34.85
N SER A 121 15.79 -23.45 34.12
CA SER A 121 17.00 -22.64 34.26
C SER A 121 16.76 -21.13 34.11
N LEU A 122 17.69 -20.31 34.60
CA LEU A 122 17.61 -18.86 34.48
C LEU A 122 17.39 -18.41 33.02
N ALA A 123 18.01 -19.11 32.06
CA ALA A 123 17.83 -18.89 30.63
C ALA A 123 16.42 -19.24 30.13
N SER A 124 15.77 -20.30 30.62
CA SER A 124 14.39 -20.61 30.20
C SER A 124 13.40 -19.58 30.74
N ARG A 125 13.55 -19.19 32.01
CA ARG A 125 12.76 -18.12 32.66
C ARG A 125 12.97 -16.76 31.98
N LEU A 126 14.21 -16.41 31.62
CA LEU A 126 14.52 -15.24 30.80
C LEU A 126 13.86 -15.33 29.42
N SER A 127 13.98 -16.44 28.70
CA SER A 127 13.38 -16.60 27.36
C SER A 127 11.85 -16.52 27.36
N ALA A 128 11.20 -16.92 28.45
CA ALA A 128 9.76 -16.80 28.64
C ALA A 128 9.36 -15.35 28.96
N ARG A 129 10.10 -14.69 29.86
CA ARG A 129 9.84 -13.28 30.25
C ARG A 129 10.17 -12.29 29.12
N VAL A 130 11.19 -12.58 28.31
CA VAL A 130 11.51 -11.86 27.07
C VAL A 130 10.43 -12.09 26.01
N ARG A 131 9.90 -13.31 25.84
CA ARG A 131 8.73 -13.56 24.97
C ARG A 131 7.49 -12.78 25.41
N ALA A 132 7.18 -12.78 26.71
CA ALA A 132 6.05 -12.03 27.25
C ALA A 132 6.22 -10.50 27.07
N LEU A 133 7.42 -9.96 27.29
CA LEU A 133 7.73 -8.55 27.04
C LEU A 133 7.68 -8.19 25.55
N LEU A 134 8.17 -9.07 24.67
CA LEU A 134 8.02 -8.94 23.22
C LEU A 134 6.54 -8.90 22.84
N GLN A 135 5.73 -9.88 23.27
CA GLN A 135 4.29 -9.92 23.00
C GLN A 135 3.56 -8.68 23.52
N ALA A 136 3.90 -8.18 24.72
CA ALA A 136 3.31 -6.98 25.30
C ALA A 136 3.70 -5.68 24.57
N GLN A 137 4.90 -5.59 24.00
CA GLN A 137 5.28 -4.47 23.13
C GLN A 137 4.69 -4.61 21.72
N LEU A 138 4.72 -5.82 21.14
CA LEU A 138 4.14 -6.14 19.84
C LEU A 138 2.65 -5.78 19.76
N ALA A 139 1.89 -6.12 20.80
CA ALA A 139 0.46 -5.77 20.93
C ALA A 139 0.21 -4.25 21.03
N LYS A 140 1.21 -3.45 21.45
CA LYS A 140 1.14 -1.98 21.44
C LYS A 140 1.61 -1.34 20.12
N SER A 141 2.39 -2.05 19.31
CA SER A 141 2.85 -1.58 17.99
C SER A 141 1.92 -1.97 16.82
N ALA A 142 0.91 -2.81 17.06
CA ALA A 142 -0.08 -3.15 16.04
C ALA A 142 -0.95 -1.91 15.69
N PRO A 143 -1.08 -1.53 14.40
CA PRO A 143 -1.98 -0.45 14.00
C PRO A 143 -3.43 -0.86 14.25
N LYS A 144 -4.20 0.00 14.93
CA LYS A 144 -5.64 -0.23 15.10
C LYS A 144 -6.36 -0.15 13.75
N SER A 145 -7.16 -1.16 13.44
CA SER A 145 -8.07 -1.16 12.30
C SER A 145 -9.07 0.00 12.40
N LYS A 146 -9.52 0.50 11.24
CA LYS A 146 -10.43 1.66 11.15
C LYS A 146 -11.88 1.29 11.52
N ASP A 147 -12.21 0.01 11.40
CA ASP A 147 -13.53 -0.54 11.69
C ASP A 147 -13.53 -1.19 13.08
N GLY A 148 -14.62 -0.98 13.84
CA GLY A 148 -14.73 -1.34 15.26
C GLY A 148 -14.83 -2.85 15.58
N ALA A 149 -14.47 -3.73 14.65
CA ALA A 149 -14.24 -5.13 14.97
C ALA A 149 -13.00 -5.25 15.86
N SER A 150 -13.06 -6.12 16.88
CA SER A 150 -11.82 -6.54 17.54
C SER A 150 -10.89 -7.16 16.50
N PRO A 151 -9.59 -6.81 16.46
CA PRO A 151 -8.67 -7.51 15.58
C PRO A 151 -8.68 -8.98 15.96
N ALA A 152 -9.03 -9.85 15.02
CA ALA A 152 -8.82 -11.28 15.18
C ALA A 152 -7.35 -11.51 15.58
N PRO A 153 -7.04 -12.42 16.52
CA PRO A 153 -5.71 -12.55 17.07
C PRO A 153 -4.73 -12.93 15.97
N THR A 154 -4.04 -11.93 15.42
CA THR A 154 -3.03 -12.10 14.39
C THR A 154 -1.83 -12.78 15.04
N THR A 155 -1.84 -14.11 14.99
CA THR A 155 -0.69 -14.95 15.26
C THR A 155 0.47 -14.41 14.44
N PHE A 156 1.40 -13.75 15.11
CA PHE A 156 2.60 -13.20 14.47
C PHE A 156 3.22 -14.28 13.59
N PRO A 157 3.56 -13.96 12.33
CA PRO A 157 4.08 -14.97 11.43
C PRO A 157 5.30 -15.59 12.08
N ASP A 158 5.24 -16.90 12.22
CA ASP A 158 6.28 -17.71 12.84
C ASP A 158 7.63 -17.25 12.29
N LEU A 159 8.60 -16.86 13.13
CA LEU A 159 9.89 -16.34 12.66
C LEU A 159 10.53 -17.32 11.66
N LYS A 160 10.39 -18.62 11.94
CA LYS A 160 10.72 -19.76 11.07
C LYS A 160 10.12 -19.64 9.65
N ARG A 161 8.88 -19.16 9.54
CA ARG A 161 8.16 -18.93 8.29
C ARG A 161 8.62 -17.66 7.56
N LEU A 162 8.90 -16.58 8.29
CA LEU A 162 9.57 -15.41 7.70
C LEU A 162 10.90 -15.83 7.07
N PHE A 163 11.75 -16.55 7.82
CA PHE A 163 13.01 -17.13 7.33
C PHE A 163 12.85 -18.13 6.18
N SER A 164 11.71 -18.83 6.07
CA SER A 164 11.45 -19.73 4.94
C SER A 164 11.39 -19.01 3.58
N LEU A 165 11.00 -17.72 3.56
CA LEU A 165 10.96 -16.91 2.34
C LEU A 165 12.37 -16.60 1.79
N ALA A 166 13.39 -16.54 2.65
CA ALA A 166 14.79 -16.38 2.27
C ALA A 166 15.49 -17.70 1.90
N MET A 167 14.88 -18.85 2.21
CA MET A 167 15.46 -20.17 1.98
C MET A 167 15.89 -20.45 0.52
N PRO A 168 15.22 -19.93 -0.54
CA PRO A 168 15.69 -20.04 -1.93
C PRO A 168 17.03 -19.32 -2.19
N GLN A 169 17.32 -18.23 -1.47
CA GLN A 169 18.57 -17.47 -1.59
C GLN A 169 19.64 -17.87 -0.56
N LYS A 170 19.43 -18.95 0.23
CA LYS A 170 20.29 -19.32 1.36
C LYS A 170 21.78 -19.42 1.04
N ARG A 171 22.17 -19.84 -0.18
CA ARG A 171 23.59 -19.88 -0.61
C ARG A 171 24.18 -18.47 -0.74
N SER A 172 23.46 -17.56 -1.38
CA SER A 172 23.86 -16.15 -1.55
C SER A 172 24.00 -15.46 -0.20
N ILE A 173 23.01 -15.63 0.68
CA ILE A 173 23.00 -15.07 2.03
C ILE A 173 24.13 -15.65 2.89
N LEU A 174 24.40 -16.96 2.83
CA LEU A 174 25.51 -17.58 3.58
C LEU A 174 26.89 -17.05 3.15
N ILE A 175 27.12 -16.89 1.84
CA ILE A 175 28.37 -16.31 1.31
C ILE A 175 28.49 -14.85 1.76
N ALA A 176 27.40 -14.08 1.68
CA ALA A 176 27.37 -12.69 2.15
C ALA A 176 27.66 -12.58 3.66
N LEU A 177 27.21 -13.55 4.46
CA LEU A 177 27.48 -13.65 5.89
C LEU A 177 28.94 -14.00 6.19
N GLY A 178 29.56 -14.87 5.39
CA GLY A 178 31.01 -15.13 5.47
C GLY A 178 31.83 -13.88 5.18
N LEU A 179 31.51 -13.16 4.11
CA LEU A 179 32.12 -11.87 3.77
C LEU A 179 31.84 -10.78 4.82
N LEU A 180 30.66 -10.81 5.46
CA LEU A 180 30.31 -9.94 6.57
C LEU A 180 31.22 -10.19 7.77
N LEU A 181 31.45 -11.45 8.14
CA LEU A 181 32.34 -11.82 9.25
C LEU A 181 33.78 -11.40 8.96
N VAL A 182 34.31 -11.68 7.77
CA VAL A 182 35.66 -11.26 7.36
C VAL A 182 35.84 -9.74 7.45
N SER A 183 34.92 -8.97 6.86
CA SER A 183 34.98 -7.50 6.89
C SER A 183 34.76 -6.93 8.30
N SER A 184 33.92 -7.57 9.13
CA SER A 184 33.72 -7.18 10.53
C SER A 184 34.97 -7.42 11.38
N SER A 185 35.61 -8.59 11.27
CA SER A 185 36.86 -8.89 11.97
C SER A 185 37.98 -7.93 11.61
N ILE A 186 38.13 -7.60 10.32
CA ILE A 186 39.11 -6.59 9.87
C ILE A 186 38.79 -5.20 10.45
N THR A 187 37.52 -4.78 10.42
CA THR A 187 37.08 -3.49 11.00
C THR A 187 37.35 -3.45 12.51
N LEU A 188 37.08 -4.53 13.23
CA LEU A 188 37.24 -4.62 14.69
C LEU A 188 38.70 -4.69 15.14
N ALA A 189 39.64 -5.03 14.26
CA ALA A 189 41.07 -4.93 14.51
C ALA A 189 41.64 -3.50 14.39
N VAL A 190 40.94 -2.58 13.72
CA VAL A 190 41.44 -1.21 13.46
C VAL A 190 41.81 -0.44 14.74
N PRO A 191 40.98 -0.41 15.81
CA PRO A 191 41.33 0.34 17.02
C PRO A 191 42.61 -0.17 17.69
N PHE A 192 42.74 -1.48 17.87
CA PHE A 192 43.92 -2.12 18.46
C PHE A 192 45.19 -1.90 17.63
N ALA A 193 45.09 -2.00 16.30
CA ALA A 193 46.23 -1.77 15.41
C ALA A 193 46.72 -0.31 15.47
N ILE A 194 45.79 0.66 15.55
CA ILE A 194 46.13 2.08 15.75
C ILE A 194 46.79 2.30 17.11
N GLY A 195 46.30 1.66 18.18
CA GLY A 195 46.94 1.71 19.50
C GLY A 195 48.39 1.24 19.46
N ARG A 196 48.65 0.04 18.93
CA ARG A 196 50.01 -0.49 18.84
C ARG A 196 50.94 0.31 17.91
N LEU A 197 50.39 1.00 16.91
CA LEU A 197 51.14 1.94 16.08
C LEU A 197 51.53 3.21 16.84
N ILE A 198 50.64 3.74 17.69
CA ILE A 198 50.93 4.88 18.58
C ILE A 198 52.01 4.49 19.60
N ASP A 199 51.88 3.34 20.24
CA ASP A 199 52.86 2.86 21.23
C ASP A 199 54.26 2.72 20.63
N PHE A 200 54.36 2.23 19.40
CA PHE A 200 55.61 2.16 18.66
C PHE A 200 56.25 3.53 18.42
N PHE A 201 55.48 4.51 17.94
CA PHE A 201 55.98 5.88 17.73
C PHE A 201 56.38 6.57 19.04
N THR A 202 55.70 6.28 20.16
CA THR A 202 56.04 6.86 21.48
C THR A 202 57.20 6.12 22.19
N SER A 203 57.44 4.85 21.85
CA SER A 203 58.46 4.00 22.50
C SER A 203 59.83 4.00 21.79
N GLY A 204 59.96 4.69 20.64
CA GLY A 204 61.23 4.85 19.93
C GLY A 204 61.86 3.55 19.40
N GLN A 205 61.05 2.52 19.11
CA GLN A 205 61.56 1.24 18.63
C GLN A 205 61.82 1.27 17.12
N ASN A 206 62.85 0.54 16.66
CA ASN A 206 63.25 0.55 15.24
C ASN A 206 62.47 -0.45 14.34
N ALA A 207 61.69 -1.38 14.91
CA ALA A 207 60.90 -2.35 14.15
C ALA A 207 59.57 -2.68 14.87
N LEU A 208 58.44 -2.58 14.18
CA LEU A 208 57.14 -2.97 14.72
C LEU A 208 56.90 -4.45 14.43
N PHE A 209 56.65 -5.26 15.47
CA PHE A 209 56.53 -6.72 15.38
C PHE A 209 57.74 -7.41 14.68
N GLY A 210 58.94 -6.80 14.75
CA GLY A 210 60.13 -7.29 14.05
C GLY A 210 60.17 -6.99 12.55
N LEU A 211 59.20 -6.23 12.02
CA LEU A 211 59.11 -5.82 10.62
C LEU A 211 59.44 -4.34 10.45
N GLY A 212 59.95 -3.98 9.26
CA GLY A 212 60.19 -2.59 8.88
C GLY A 212 58.86 -1.83 8.68
N PHE A 213 58.83 -0.56 9.07
CA PHE A 213 57.62 0.28 9.02
C PHE A 213 56.88 0.23 7.67
N GLY A 214 57.60 0.27 6.55
CA GLY A 214 57.01 0.22 5.21
C GLY A 214 56.31 -1.11 4.87
N THR A 215 56.82 -2.26 5.35
CA THR A 215 56.18 -3.56 5.09
C THR A 215 54.94 -3.76 5.96
N VAL A 216 54.95 -3.27 7.20
CA VAL A 216 53.75 -3.19 8.04
C VAL A 216 52.68 -2.31 7.41
N ALA A 217 53.04 -1.10 6.96
CA ALA A 217 52.09 -0.17 6.33
C ALA A 217 51.45 -0.77 5.06
N ALA A 218 52.25 -1.43 4.22
CA ALA A 218 51.75 -2.16 3.05
C ALA A 218 50.82 -3.33 3.42
N LEU A 219 51.17 -4.11 4.46
CA LEU A 219 50.34 -5.21 4.96
C LEU A 219 48.99 -4.70 5.49
N MET A 220 49.00 -3.62 6.28
CA MET A 220 47.77 -3.00 6.80
C MET A 220 46.87 -2.47 5.67
N LEU A 221 47.46 -1.81 4.67
CA LEU A 221 46.72 -1.31 3.50
C LEU A 221 46.11 -2.45 2.68
N LEU A 222 46.85 -3.56 2.50
CA LEU A 222 46.34 -4.77 1.86
C LEU A 222 45.17 -5.40 2.64
N ILE A 223 45.29 -5.50 3.98
CA ILE A 223 44.23 -5.99 4.86
C ILE A 223 42.98 -5.11 4.77
N PHE A 224 43.14 -3.78 4.74
CA PHE A 224 42.02 -2.85 4.59
C PHE A 224 41.38 -2.93 3.20
N ALA A 225 42.16 -3.13 2.13
CA ALA A 225 41.64 -3.35 0.78
C ALA A 225 40.82 -4.65 0.69
N ILE A 226 41.31 -5.74 1.31
CA ILE A 226 40.56 -7.01 1.43
C ILE A 226 39.28 -6.81 2.25
N GLY A 227 39.34 -6.08 3.37
CA GLY A 227 38.18 -5.75 4.20
C GLY A 227 37.12 -4.94 3.46
N ALA A 228 37.54 -3.94 2.66
CA ALA A 228 36.66 -3.14 1.82
C ALA A 228 36.01 -3.98 0.71
N GLY A 229 36.77 -4.85 0.03
CA GLY A 229 36.26 -5.77 -0.98
C GLY A 229 35.24 -6.77 -0.40
N ALA A 230 35.54 -7.36 0.75
CA ALA A 230 34.62 -8.23 1.47
C ALA A 230 33.35 -7.49 1.93
N LYS A 231 33.49 -6.24 2.41
CA LYS A 231 32.34 -5.40 2.81
C LYS A 231 31.43 -5.06 1.63
N ALA A 232 32.01 -4.68 0.49
CA ALA A 232 31.28 -4.40 -0.73
C ALA A 232 30.54 -5.66 -1.24
N GLY A 233 31.24 -6.79 -1.33
CA GLY A 233 30.65 -8.07 -1.74
C GLY A 233 29.52 -8.52 -0.80
N SER A 234 29.71 -8.40 0.52
CA SER A 234 28.68 -8.70 1.51
C SER A 234 27.42 -7.87 1.32
N ASN A 235 27.55 -6.54 1.18
CA ASN A 235 26.41 -5.65 0.93
C ASN A 235 25.68 -6.01 -0.37
N ILE A 236 26.42 -6.11 -1.48
CA ILE A 236 25.85 -6.39 -2.81
C ILE A 236 25.11 -7.74 -2.83
N LEU A 237 25.66 -8.79 -2.21
CA LEU A 237 24.97 -10.09 -2.16
C LEU A 237 23.72 -10.05 -1.26
N LEU A 238 23.70 -9.30 -0.14
CA LEU A 238 22.50 -9.16 0.69
C LEU A 238 21.39 -8.37 -0.04
N GLU A 239 21.75 -7.29 -0.72
CA GLU A 239 20.82 -6.44 -1.47
C GLU A 239 20.21 -7.19 -2.67
N LEU A 240 21.05 -7.85 -3.48
CA LEU A 240 20.59 -8.71 -4.58
C LEU A 240 19.77 -9.92 -4.09
N SER A 241 20.04 -10.43 -2.90
CA SER A 241 19.18 -11.46 -2.28
C SER A 241 17.83 -10.89 -1.85
N GLY A 242 17.82 -9.67 -1.32
CA GLY A 242 16.61 -8.94 -0.92
C GLY A 242 15.66 -8.72 -2.10
N VAL A 243 16.16 -8.19 -3.22
CA VAL A 243 15.37 -7.99 -4.46
C VAL A 243 14.70 -9.30 -4.92
N ARG A 244 15.41 -10.43 -4.88
CA ARG A 244 14.87 -11.75 -5.25
C ARG A 244 13.84 -12.29 -4.24
N VAL A 245 14.03 -12.02 -2.96
CA VAL A 245 13.06 -12.35 -1.90
C VAL A 245 11.77 -11.53 -2.11
N ILE A 246 11.88 -10.21 -2.30
CA ILE A 246 10.75 -9.31 -2.58
C ILE A 246 10.01 -9.78 -3.84
N GLN A 247 10.71 -10.12 -4.92
CA GLN A 247 10.12 -10.68 -6.15
C GLN A 247 9.35 -11.99 -5.86
N GLY A 248 9.93 -12.90 -5.08
CA GLY A 248 9.28 -14.16 -4.68
C GLY A 248 7.99 -13.94 -3.90
N ILE A 249 8.02 -13.03 -2.92
CA ILE A 249 6.86 -12.69 -2.08
C ILE A 249 5.78 -11.99 -2.91
N ARG A 250 6.13 -10.98 -3.72
CA ARG A 250 5.19 -10.28 -4.60
C ARG A 250 4.48 -11.25 -5.57
N ASN A 251 5.22 -12.19 -6.16
CA ASN A 251 4.65 -13.21 -7.03
C ASN A 251 3.69 -14.17 -6.30
N GLN A 252 3.97 -14.52 -5.03
CA GLN A 252 3.08 -15.36 -4.22
C GLN A 252 1.82 -14.60 -3.79
N ALA A 253 1.98 -13.39 -3.24
CA ALA A 253 0.87 -12.54 -2.80
C ALA A 253 -0.06 -12.14 -3.96
N TYR A 254 0.49 -11.80 -5.13
CA TYR A 254 -0.32 -11.47 -6.32
C TYR A 254 -1.06 -12.70 -6.86
N ARG A 255 -0.41 -13.87 -6.88
CA ARG A 255 -1.05 -15.14 -7.23
C ARG A 255 -2.15 -15.53 -6.25
N SER A 256 -1.99 -15.27 -4.95
CA SER A 256 -3.07 -15.48 -3.97
C SER A 256 -4.22 -14.51 -4.24
N ALA A 257 -3.94 -13.20 -4.33
CA ALA A 257 -4.94 -12.16 -4.54
C ALA A 257 -5.85 -12.44 -5.76
N LEU A 258 -5.28 -12.90 -6.88
CA LEU A 258 -6.05 -13.28 -8.09
C LEU A 258 -6.88 -14.58 -7.94
N ARG A 259 -6.73 -15.33 -6.84
CA ARG A 259 -7.52 -16.53 -6.51
C ARG A 259 -8.54 -16.30 -5.38
N GLN A 260 -8.61 -15.08 -4.86
CA GLN A 260 -9.60 -14.69 -3.86
C GLN A 260 -10.98 -14.48 -4.48
N ASP A 261 -12.02 -14.50 -3.64
CA ASP A 261 -13.40 -14.16 -4.01
C ASP A 261 -13.60 -12.65 -4.21
N VAL A 262 -14.75 -12.31 -4.81
CA VAL A 262 -15.14 -10.91 -5.08
C VAL A 262 -15.32 -10.11 -3.78
N GLU A 263 -15.56 -10.78 -2.65
CA GLU A 263 -15.62 -10.16 -1.32
C GLU A 263 -14.34 -9.37 -0.96
N LEU A 264 -13.16 -9.82 -1.42
CA LEU A 264 -11.92 -9.09 -1.21
C LEU A 264 -11.78 -7.90 -2.19
N ALA A 265 -12.31 -8.02 -3.41
CA ALA A 265 -12.33 -6.93 -4.39
C ALA A 265 -13.26 -5.79 -3.95
N ASP A 266 -14.44 -6.13 -3.40
CA ASP A 266 -15.43 -5.19 -2.86
C ASP A 266 -14.91 -4.38 -1.66
N LYS A 267 -13.88 -4.89 -0.95
CA LYS A 267 -13.15 -4.16 0.11
C LYS A 267 -12.12 -3.16 -0.43
N GLY A 268 -11.91 -3.13 -1.75
CA GLY A 268 -11.07 -2.17 -2.45
C GLY A 268 -9.62 -2.64 -2.64
N ALA A 269 -9.12 -2.53 -3.87
CA ALA A 269 -7.77 -2.97 -4.25
C ALA A 269 -6.62 -2.23 -3.51
N GLY A 270 -6.89 -1.09 -2.87
CA GLY A 270 -5.87 -0.24 -2.23
C GLY A 270 -5.03 -0.96 -1.16
N ASP A 271 -5.65 -1.75 -0.28
CA ASP A 271 -4.90 -2.50 0.74
C ASP A 271 -4.09 -3.65 0.13
N VAL A 272 -4.61 -4.32 -0.90
CA VAL A 272 -3.89 -5.36 -1.66
C VAL A 272 -2.67 -4.76 -2.37
N VAL A 273 -2.81 -3.60 -3.00
CA VAL A 273 -1.69 -2.86 -3.63
C VAL A 273 -0.69 -2.37 -2.58
N SER A 274 -1.14 -1.92 -1.41
CA SER A 274 -0.27 -1.55 -0.30
C SER A 274 0.56 -2.74 0.21
N ARG A 275 -0.09 -3.91 0.42
CA ARG A 275 0.59 -5.17 0.78
C ARG A 275 1.63 -5.57 -0.27
N LEU A 276 1.24 -5.51 -1.55
CA LEU A 276 2.11 -5.85 -2.68
C LEU A 276 3.29 -4.89 -2.85
N SER A 277 3.12 -3.60 -2.59
CA SER A 277 4.16 -2.59 -2.80
C SER A 277 5.02 -2.40 -1.54
N VAL A 278 4.41 -1.91 -0.45
CA VAL A 278 5.08 -1.44 0.77
C VAL A 278 5.43 -2.60 1.69
N ASP A 279 4.45 -3.43 2.08
CA ASP A 279 4.68 -4.46 3.10
C ASP A 279 5.69 -5.51 2.61
N THR A 280 5.64 -5.93 1.34
CA THR A 280 6.66 -6.84 0.77
C THR A 280 8.07 -6.25 0.75
N ASN A 281 8.21 -4.92 0.63
CA ASN A 281 9.52 -4.27 0.63
C ASN A 281 10.14 -4.29 2.02
N ILE A 282 9.37 -3.89 3.04
CA ILE A 282 9.76 -3.94 4.45
C ILE A 282 10.13 -5.38 4.86
N VAL A 283 9.33 -6.38 4.47
CA VAL A 283 9.64 -7.80 4.72
C VAL A 283 10.95 -8.23 4.06
N GLY A 284 11.25 -7.75 2.85
CA GLY A 284 12.48 -8.07 2.13
C GLY A 284 13.73 -7.50 2.79
N GLU A 285 13.73 -6.20 3.06
CA GLU A 285 14.82 -5.47 3.72
C GLU A 285 15.10 -6.05 5.12
N SER A 286 14.04 -6.24 5.92
CA SER A 286 14.13 -6.85 7.24
C SER A 286 14.51 -8.33 7.28
N LEU A 287 14.61 -8.98 6.12
CA LEU A 287 15.07 -10.37 5.99
C LEU A 287 16.45 -10.51 5.33
N THR A 288 17.04 -9.45 4.76
CA THR A 288 18.40 -9.49 4.18
C THR A 288 19.33 -8.39 4.69
N SER A 289 19.08 -7.11 4.35
CA SER A 289 19.95 -5.99 4.74
C SER A 289 20.01 -5.84 6.26
N ASP A 290 18.84 -5.80 6.90
CA ASP A 290 18.75 -5.45 8.32
C ASP A 290 19.36 -6.55 9.19
N ILE A 291 19.24 -7.82 8.78
CA ILE A 291 19.88 -8.95 9.48
C ILE A 291 21.40 -8.91 9.33
N GLY A 292 21.91 -8.48 8.17
CA GLY A 292 23.35 -8.23 7.96
C GLY A 292 23.89 -7.02 8.72
N ASP A 293 23.06 -6.02 9.00
CA ASP A 293 23.38 -4.91 9.92
C ASP A 293 23.29 -5.34 11.38
N GLY A 294 22.25 -6.08 11.77
CA GLY A 294 22.00 -6.58 13.11
C GLY A 294 23.06 -7.56 13.61
N LEU A 295 23.46 -8.53 12.78
CA LEU A 295 24.52 -9.47 13.13
C LEU A 295 25.87 -8.76 13.29
N ARG A 296 26.18 -7.81 12.40
CA ARG A 296 27.39 -6.97 12.52
C ARG A 296 27.35 -6.14 13.79
N ALA A 297 26.22 -5.48 14.08
CA ALA A 297 26.05 -4.66 15.27
C ALA A 297 26.22 -5.50 16.55
N GLY A 298 25.64 -6.69 16.61
CA GLY A 298 25.83 -7.63 17.71
C GLY A 298 27.29 -8.09 17.87
N ALA A 299 27.95 -8.45 16.76
CA ALA A 299 29.37 -8.82 16.77
C ALA A 299 30.27 -7.65 17.21
N THR A 300 30.00 -6.43 16.74
CA THR A 300 30.71 -5.21 17.14
C THR A 300 30.52 -4.90 18.62
N VAL A 301 29.29 -4.98 19.15
CA VAL A 301 29.02 -4.76 20.58
C VAL A 301 29.73 -5.80 21.44
N LEU A 302 29.64 -7.09 21.08
CA LEU A 302 30.29 -8.18 21.81
C LEU A 302 31.82 -8.05 21.79
N PHE A 303 32.42 -7.84 20.61
CA PHE A 303 33.87 -7.75 20.47
C PHE A 303 34.42 -6.47 21.10
N ALA A 304 33.83 -5.30 20.82
CA ALA A 304 34.31 -4.03 21.39
C ALA A 304 34.21 -4.03 22.92
N GLY A 305 33.10 -4.51 23.48
CA GLY A 305 32.96 -4.67 24.94
C GLY A 305 34.02 -5.61 25.53
N THR A 306 34.26 -6.76 24.90
CA THR A 306 35.29 -7.71 25.34
C THR A 306 36.70 -7.12 25.24
N ALA A 307 37.03 -6.46 24.13
CA ALA A 307 38.32 -5.82 23.89
C ALA A 307 38.60 -4.69 24.91
N MET A 308 37.60 -3.86 25.23
CA MET A 308 37.72 -2.83 26.28
C MET A 308 38.06 -3.47 27.63
N PHE A 309 37.35 -4.54 28.03
CA PHE A 309 37.63 -5.26 29.28
C PHE A 309 39.03 -5.91 29.31
N MET A 310 39.53 -6.40 28.18
CA MET A 310 40.89 -6.98 28.09
C MET A 310 42.00 -5.92 28.08
N ILE A 311 41.73 -4.71 27.58
CA ILE A 311 42.69 -3.58 27.59
C ILE A 311 42.74 -2.93 28.98
N SER A 312 41.59 -2.60 29.57
CA SER A 312 41.54 -2.05 30.92
C SER A 312 40.18 -2.29 31.59
N SER A 313 40.17 -3.20 32.56
CA SER A 313 39.01 -3.44 33.42
C SER A 313 38.60 -2.20 34.24
N LYS A 314 39.58 -1.41 34.72
CA LYS A 314 39.34 -0.16 35.48
C LYS A 314 38.58 0.88 34.66
N LEU A 315 39.05 1.19 33.44
CA LEU A 315 38.40 2.16 32.55
C LEU A 315 37.05 1.65 32.05
N THR A 316 36.94 0.36 31.74
CA THR A 316 35.68 -0.22 31.23
C THR A 316 34.59 -0.24 32.30
N LEU A 317 34.94 -0.53 33.56
CA LEU A 317 33.99 -0.48 34.69
C LEU A 317 33.54 0.96 34.99
N LEU A 318 34.43 1.96 34.87
CA LEU A 318 34.05 3.38 34.93
C LEU A 318 33.04 3.75 33.83
N MET A 319 33.26 3.33 32.59
CA MET A 319 32.30 3.57 31.50
C MET A 319 30.99 2.81 31.71
N MET A 320 31.02 1.62 32.31
CA MET A 320 29.80 0.88 32.68
C MET A 320 29.05 1.50 33.87
N ALA A 321 29.68 2.38 34.65
CA ALA A 321 28.98 3.20 35.64
C ALA A 321 28.34 4.46 35.01
N VAL A 322 28.98 5.07 34.00
CA VAL A 322 28.54 6.34 33.39
C VAL A 322 27.48 6.14 32.28
N VAL A 323 27.68 5.18 31.38
CA VAL A 323 26.88 5.05 30.14
C VAL A 323 25.48 4.50 30.37
N PRO A 324 25.24 3.44 31.18
CA PRO A 324 23.89 2.90 31.37
C PRO A 324 22.88 3.87 32.02
N PRO A 325 23.21 4.64 33.07
CA PRO A 325 22.29 5.66 33.60
C PRO A 325 21.94 6.74 32.57
N ALA A 326 22.92 7.19 31.77
CA ALA A 326 22.69 8.13 30.68
C ALA A 326 21.74 7.56 29.62
N ALA A 327 21.94 6.29 29.22
CA ALA A 327 21.08 5.58 28.29
C ALA A 327 19.65 5.40 28.83
N ILE A 328 19.47 5.12 30.13
CA ILE A 328 18.16 5.03 30.78
C ILE A 328 17.43 6.39 30.71
N GLY A 329 18.10 7.48 31.06
CA GLY A 329 17.54 8.83 30.95
C GLY A 329 17.12 9.17 29.51
N ALA A 330 17.98 8.85 28.53
CA ALA A 330 17.69 9.03 27.12
C ALA A 330 16.49 8.18 26.64
N VAL A 331 16.32 6.95 27.14
CA VAL A 331 15.17 6.08 26.83
C VAL A 331 13.86 6.65 27.40
N PHE A 332 13.88 7.25 28.58
CA PHE A 332 12.68 7.92 29.14
C PHE A 332 12.29 9.15 28.33
N TYR A 333 13.23 10.06 28.05
CA TYR A 333 12.93 11.25 27.23
C TYR A 333 12.54 10.89 25.80
N GLY A 334 13.19 9.87 25.22
CA GLY A 334 12.86 9.31 23.91
C GLY A 334 11.51 8.58 23.84
N ARG A 335 10.78 8.41 24.95
CA ARG A 335 9.34 8.06 24.93
C ARG A 335 8.49 9.29 24.67
N TYR A 336 8.68 10.35 25.46
CA TYR A 336 7.98 11.63 25.26
C TYR A 336 8.16 12.18 23.83
N LEU A 337 9.39 12.14 23.29
CA LEU A 337 9.64 12.56 21.91
C LEU A 337 8.89 11.71 20.89
N ARG A 338 8.88 10.38 21.03
CA ARG A 338 8.14 9.46 20.14
C ARG A 338 6.62 9.69 20.20
N ASP A 339 6.07 9.92 21.38
CA ASP A 339 4.64 10.17 21.59
C ASP A 339 4.21 11.51 20.96
N LEU A 340 5.14 12.46 20.81
CA LEU A 340 4.95 13.71 20.10
C LEU A 340 5.07 13.53 18.58
N THR A 341 6.10 12.82 18.09
CA THR A 341 6.22 12.43 16.67
C THR A 341 5.00 11.65 16.17
N HIS A 342 4.40 10.79 16.99
CA HIS A 342 3.16 10.08 16.64
C HIS A 342 1.99 11.05 16.41
N LYS A 343 1.82 12.06 17.29
CA LYS A 343 0.77 13.09 17.12
C LYS A 343 1.02 13.93 15.87
N THR A 344 2.27 14.26 15.58
CA THR A 344 2.67 14.92 14.32
C THR A 344 2.28 14.07 13.10
N GLN A 345 2.56 12.76 13.13
CA GLN A 345 2.20 11.83 12.05
C GLN A 345 0.68 11.66 11.88
N ASP A 346 -0.08 11.59 12.97
CA ASP A 346 -1.55 11.53 12.92
C ASP A 346 -2.16 12.83 12.34
N ALA A 347 -1.60 14.00 12.69
CA ALA A 347 -2.03 15.29 12.14
C ALA A 347 -1.69 15.42 10.64
N VAL A 348 -0.49 15.02 10.23
CA VAL A 348 -0.09 14.93 8.81
C VAL A 348 -1.02 13.97 8.07
N GLY A 349 -1.32 12.79 8.62
CA GLY A 349 -2.22 11.81 8.01
C GLY A 349 -3.66 12.32 7.85
N GLN A 350 -4.15 13.21 8.72
CA GLN A 350 -5.43 13.90 8.52
C GLN A 350 -5.36 14.94 7.39
N MET A 351 -4.28 15.70 7.32
CA MET A 351 -4.05 16.70 6.27
C MET A 351 -3.92 16.04 4.88
N THR A 352 -3.17 14.93 4.77
CA THR A 352 -3.06 14.16 3.53
C THR A 352 -4.41 13.61 3.08
N ARG A 353 -5.22 13.04 3.98
CA ARG A 353 -6.57 12.55 3.63
C ARG A 353 -7.48 13.67 3.13
N LEU A 354 -7.43 14.86 3.74
CA LEU A 354 -8.18 16.03 3.28
C LEU A 354 -7.75 16.46 1.87
N ALA A 355 -6.43 16.46 1.61
CA ALA A 355 -5.90 16.75 0.27
C ALA A 355 -6.32 15.69 -0.76
N GLU A 356 -6.20 14.39 -0.45
CA GLU A 356 -6.63 13.29 -1.32
C GLU A 356 -8.14 13.37 -1.64
N GLU A 357 -8.98 13.63 -0.63
CA GLU A 357 -10.42 13.80 -0.79
C GLU A 357 -10.73 14.97 -1.74
N ARG A 358 -10.14 16.15 -1.50
CA ARG A 358 -10.45 17.41 -2.21
C ARG A 358 -9.81 17.50 -3.61
N LEU A 359 -8.63 16.90 -3.81
CA LEU A 359 -7.95 16.83 -5.10
C LEU A 359 -8.41 15.64 -5.96
N SER A 360 -9.24 14.74 -5.42
CA SER A 360 -9.86 13.68 -6.23
C SER A 360 -10.64 14.28 -7.41
N PRO A 361 -10.58 13.69 -8.63
CA PRO A 361 -11.26 14.24 -9.80
C PRO A 361 -12.77 14.54 -9.64
N PRO A 362 -13.60 13.75 -8.92
CA PRO A 362 -15.00 14.13 -8.69
C PRO A 362 -15.10 15.32 -7.72
N ALA A 363 -14.41 15.30 -6.57
CA ALA A 363 -14.50 16.39 -5.60
C ALA A 363 -13.96 17.70 -6.16
N PHE A 364 -12.85 17.68 -6.90
CA PHE A 364 -12.29 18.88 -7.52
C PHE A 364 -13.26 19.54 -8.51
N ARG A 365 -14.04 18.74 -9.26
CA ARG A 365 -15.15 19.24 -10.09
C ARG A 365 -16.24 19.88 -9.24
N THR A 366 -16.66 19.24 -8.15
CA THR A 366 -17.64 19.80 -7.20
C THR A 366 -17.16 21.13 -6.60
N LEU A 367 -15.91 21.20 -6.11
CA LEU A 367 -15.32 22.42 -5.55
C LEU A 367 -15.27 23.57 -6.57
N THR A 368 -15.04 23.23 -7.84
CA THR A 368 -15.03 24.19 -8.96
C THR A 368 -16.44 24.67 -9.30
N ALA A 369 -17.42 23.77 -9.41
CA ALA A 369 -18.82 24.10 -9.68
C ALA A 369 -19.42 25.02 -8.60
N PHE A 370 -19.09 24.79 -7.32
CA PHE A 370 -19.56 25.61 -6.20
C PHE A 370 -18.60 26.75 -5.81
N ASN A 371 -17.49 26.96 -6.54
CA ASN A 371 -16.48 28.00 -6.27
C ASN A 371 -15.99 28.07 -4.80
N THR A 372 -15.85 26.91 -4.14
CA THR A 372 -15.56 26.79 -2.71
C THR A 372 -14.07 26.77 -2.37
N GLN A 373 -13.17 26.95 -3.34
CA GLN A 373 -11.72 26.78 -3.16
C GLN A 373 -11.15 27.65 -2.03
N ARG A 374 -11.66 28.88 -1.84
CA ARG A 374 -11.27 29.77 -0.74
C ARG A 374 -11.65 29.26 0.65
N GLN A 375 -12.69 28.43 0.77
CA GLN A 375 -13.10 27.81 2.03
C GLN A 375 -12.23 26.58 2.35
N GLU A 376 -11.95 25.74 1.35
CA GLU A 376 -11.08 24.58 1.52
C GLU A 376 -9.62 24.95 1.77
N LEU A 377 -9.12 26.05 1.18
CA LEU A 377 -7.80 26.59 1.51
C LEU A 377 -7.68 26.94 3.00
N ARG A 378 -8.73 27.52 3.62
CA ARG A 378 -8.74 27.78 5.08
C ARG A 378 -8.76 26.48 5.89
N ARG A 379 -9.62 25.52 5.51
CA ARG A 379 -9.69 24.19 6.16
C ARG A 379 -8.37 23.43 6.10
N PHE A 380 -7.59 23.63 5.03
CA PHE A 380 -6.26 23.06 4.85
C PHE A 380 -5.20 23.81 5.70
N ASP A 381 -5.27 25.14 5.75
CA ASP A 381 -4.42 25.98 6.59
C ASP A 381 -4.63 25.71 8.10
N ASP A 382 -5.88 25.55 8.55
CA ASP A 382 -6.24 25.11 9.92
C ASP A 382 -5.53 23.79 10.30
N LYS A 383 -5.43 22.84 9.34
CA LYS A 383 -4.72 21.57 9.53
C LYS A 383 -3.20 21.75 9.54
N ILE A 384 -2.65 22.59 8.66
CA ILE A 384 -1.23 22.94 8.67
C ILE A 384 -0.84 23.61 10.00
N GLY A 385 -1.63 24.56 10.51
CA GLY A 385 -1.41 25.20 11.80
C GLY A 385 -1.23 24.17 12.92
N SER A 386 -2.12 23.17 13.00
CA SER A 386 -2.01 22.09 14.00
C SER A 386 -0.76 21.21 13.85
N ILE A 387 -0.23 21.05 12.63
CA ILE A 387 1.02 20.32 12.37
C ILE A 387 2.22 21.17 12.77
N VAL A 388 2.24 22.46 12.42
CA VAL A 388 3.30 23.41 12.82
C VAL A 388 3.39 23.48 14.35
N ASP A 389 2.26 23.59 15.03
CA ASP A 389 2.18 23.65 16.50
C ASP A 389 2.75 22.40 17.20
N LEU A 390 2.63 21.23 16.57
CA LEU A 390 3.21 19.98 17.05
C LEU A 390 4.70 19.88 16.68
N GLN A 391 5.06 20.19 15.44
CA GLN A 391 6.44 20.17 14.96
C GLN A 391 7.34 21.18 15.66
N THR A 392 6.86 22.36 16.05
CA THR A 392 7.61 23.32 16.85
C THR A 392 7.92 22.75 18.23
N LYS A 393 6.94 22.11 18.90
CA LYS A 393 7.14 21.42 20.19
C LYS A 393 8.10 20.24 20.04
N GLU A 394 8.01 19.50 18.93
CA GLU A 394 8.88 18.38 18.59
C GLU A 394 10.32 18.84 18.32
N ALA A 395 10.52 19.97 17.62
CA ALA A 395 11.82 20.57 17.36
C ALA A 395 12.51 21.04 18.64
N TYR A 396 11.80 21.70 19.57
CA TYR A 396 12.36 22.07 20.87
C TYR A 396 12.71 20.85 21.73
N ALA A 397 11.84 19.84 21.78
CA ALA A 397 12.10 18.61 22.52
C ALA A 397 13.30 17.81 21.94
N SER A 398 13.36 17.70 20.61
CA SER A 398 14.44 17.06 19.86
C SER A 398 15.77 17.81 20.04
N GLY A 399 15.75 19.14 19.94
CA GLY A 399 16.93 19.98 20.18
C GLY A 399 17.49 19.84 21.60
N LEU A 400 16.62 19.85 22.62
CA LEU A 400 17.03 19.61 24.01
C LEU A 400 17.55 18.19 24.23
N PHE A 401 16.97 17.19 23.57
CA PHE A 401 17.44 15.80 23.61
C PHE A 401 18.85 15.63 23.00
N TYR A 402 19.11 16.22 21.83
CA TYR A 402 20.43 16.18 21.20
C TYR A 402 21.46 17.00 21.99
N ALA A 403 21.08 18.15 22.56
CA ALA A 403 21.96 18.93 23.42
C ALA A 403 22.34 18.15 24.70
N GLY A 404 21.36 17.55 25.38
CA GLY A 404 21.59 16.76 26.59
C GLY A 404 22.41 15.50 26.34
N THR A 405 22.07 14.71 25.33
CA THR A 405 22.82 13.49 24.98
C THR A 405 24.23 13.80 24.46
N GLY A 406 24.39 14.87 23.68
CA GLY A 406 25.71 15.35 23.23
C GLY A 406 26.58 15.86 24.38
N PHE A 407 26.01 16.62 25.33
CA PHE A 407 26.71 17.07 26.54
C PHE A 407 27.18 15.88 27.38
N VAL A 408 26.28 14.94 27.71
CA VAL A 408 26.64 13.74 28.50
C VAL A 408 27.67 12.87 27.77
N GLY A 409 27.59 12.74 26.44
CA GLY A 409 28.60 12.05 25.64
C GLY A 409 29.98 12.71 25.71
N ASN A 410 30.04 14.05 25.61
CA ASN A 410 31.29 14.80 25.75
C ASN A 410 31.86 14.70 27.18
N CYS A 411 31.01 14.76 28.22
CA CYS A 411 31.42 14.52 29.59
C CYS A 411 31.99 13.11 29.79
N ALA A 412 31.36 12.07 29.24
CA ALA A 412 31.86 10.69 29.33
C ALA A 412 33.24 10.54 28.65
N ILE A 413 33.45 11.18 27.48
CA ILE A 413 34.76 11.20 26.81
C ILE A 413 35.81 11.95 27.66
N LEU A 414 35.45 13.08 28.26
CA LEU A 414 36.36 13.85 29.12
C LEU A 414 36.73 13.10 30.41
N THR A 415 35.76 12.45 31.07
CA THR A 415 35.98 11.57 32.23
C THR A 415 36.86 10.39 31.87
N LEU A 416 36.66 9.77 30.69
CA LEU A 416 37.49 8.68 30.21
C LEU A 416 38.94 9.13 29.94
N LEU A 417 39.12 10.29 29.29
CA LEU A 417 40.44 10.83 28.97
C LEU A 417 41.21 11.29 30.21
N THR A 418 40.53 11.92 31.18
CA THR A 418 41.16 12.41 32.42
C THR A 418 41.56 11.28 33.36
N TYR A 419 40.67 10.30 33.62
CA TYR A 419 41.04 9.13 34.43
C TYR A 419 42.03 8.23 33.69
N GLY A 420 41.86 8.05 32.37
CA GLY A 420 42.77 7.28 31.52
C GLY A 420 44.18 7.87 31.46
N GLY A 421 44.31 9.19 31.29
CA GLY A 421 45.60 9.88 31.33
C GLY A 421 46.32 9.75 32.68
N HIS A 422 45.56 9.68 33.78
CA HIS A 422 46.09 9.39 35.12
C HIS A 422 46.49 7.92 35.33
N LEU A 423 45.95 6.97 34.55
CA LEU A 423 46.46 5.59 34.49
C LEU A 423 47.73 5.51 33.63
N VAL A 424 47.78 6.24 32.51
CA VAL A 424 48.98 6.36 31.67
C VAL A 424 50.16 6.97 32.45
N SER A 425 49.94 8.04 33.22
CA SER A 425 51.01 8.66 34.03
C SER A 425 51.52 7.81 35.19
N ARG A 426 50.79 6.74 35.55
CA ARG A 426 51.22 5.69 36.49
C ARG A 426 51.88 4.49 35.80
N GLY A 427 51.90 4.44 34.48
CA GLY A 427 52.34 3.28 33.70
C GLY A 427 51.41 2.07 33.78
N GLU A 428 50.14 2.25 34.17
CA GLU A 428 49.17 1.13 34.26
C GLU A 428 48.62 0.69 32.90
N ILE A 429 48.63 1.59 31.91
CA ILE A 429 48.19 1.37 30.51
C ILE A 429 49.05 2.23 29.57
N SER A 430 49.14 1.86 28.29
CA SER A 430 49.84 2.67 27.29
C SER A 430 48.98 3.81 26.70
N VAL A 431 49.62 4.72 25.94
CA VAL A 431 48.91 5.77 25.18
C VAL A 431 48.08 5.13 24.06
N GLY A 432 48.59 4.06 23.44
CA GLY A 432 47.91 3.24 22.46
C GLY A 432 46.72 2.46 23.02
N ASP A 433 46.81 1.93 24.23
CA ASP A 433 45.71 1.25 24.94
C ASP A 433 44.57 2.23 25.22
N LEU A 434 44.89 3.42 25.76
CA LEU A 434 43.92 4.48 25.98
C LEU A 434 43.25 4.93 24.68
N THR A 435 44.02 5.08 23.59
CA THR A 435 43.48 5.44 22.27
C THR A 435 42.60 4.34 21.68
N SER A 436 43.00 3.08 21.83
CA SER A 436 42.21 1.90 21.41
C SER A 436 40.88 1.85 22.14
N LEU A 437 40.88 2.11 23.46
CA LEU A 437 39.69 2.06 24.31
C LEU A 437 38.73 3.23 24.02
N LEU A 438 39.24 4.42 23.70
CA LEU A 438 38.45 5.54 23.14
C LEU A 438 37.77 5.16 21.81
N MET A 439 38.50 4.52 20.90
CA MET A 439 37.94 4.06 19.62
C MET A 439 36.93 2.91 19.78
N TYR A 440 37.20 1.92 20.63
CA TYR A 440 36.25 0.85 20.94
C TYR A 440 35.00 1.38 21.64
N THR A 441 35.09 2.42 22.48
CA THR A 441 33.93 3.12 23.06
C THR A 441 33.01 3.67 21.96
N ALA A 442 33.58 4.32 20.93
CA ALA A 442 32.81 4.83 19.79
C ALA A 442 32.18 3.70 18.95
N TYR A 443 32.90 2.60 18.74
CA TYR A 443 32.39 1.43 18.02
C TYR A 443 31.27 0.72 18.79
N LEU A 444 31.40 0.60 20.12
CA LEU A 444 30.38 0.05 21.01
C LEU A 444 29.11 0.91 20.99
N GLY A 445 29.25 2.23 21.07
CA GLY A 445 28.14 3.18 20.96
C GLY A 445 27.41 3.09 19.62
N GLY A 446 28.15 3.14 18.50
CA GLY A 446 27.58 2.97 17.15
C GLY A 446 26.90 1.61 16.97
N GLY A 447 27.53 0.54 17.47
CA GLY A 447 26.97 -0.82 17.46
C GLY A 447 25.65 -0.92 18.23
N MET A 448 25.53 -0.30 19.40
CA MET A 448 24.26 -0.27 20.16
C MET A 448 23.16 0.48 19.40
N VAL A 449 23.48 1.58 18.72
CA VAL A 449 22.52 2.31 17.87
C VAL A 449 22.06 1.44 16.69
N SER A 450 23.00 0.84 15.95
CA SER A 450 22.67 -0.07 14.83
C SER A 450 21.86 -1.29 15.28
N LEU A 451 22.16 -1.87 16.45
CA LEU A 451 21.42 -3.01 17.01
C LEU A 451 19.99 -2.61 17.42
N THR A 452 19.80 -1.40 17.94
CA THR A 452 18.48 -0.84 18.25
C THR A 452 17.66 -0.58 16.99
N SER A 453 18.29 -0.03 15.94
CA SER A 453 17.65 0.16 14.63
C SER A 453 17.27 -1.16 13.98
N PHE A 454 18.15 -2.17 14.01
CA PHE A 454 17.85 -3.54 13.54
C PHE A 454 16.61 -4.11 14.23
N PHE A 455 16.54 -4.04 15.57
CA PHE A 455 15.38 -4.53 16.31
C PHE A 455 14.10 -3.79 15.91
N ALA A 456 14.17 -2.45 15.75
CA ALA A 456 13.04 -1.66 15.30
C ALA A 456 12.57 -2.02 13.87
N SER A 457 13.49 -2.27 12.93
CA SER A 457 13.12 -2.71 11.58
C SER A 457 12.58 -4.14 11.57
N LEU A 458 13.21 -5.10 12.26
CA LEU A 458 12.72 -6.47 12.37
C LEU A 458 11.27 -6.53 12.90
N MET A 459 10.93 -5.68 13.86
CA MET A 459 9.57 -5.57 14.41
C MET A 459 8.57 -5.00 13.38
N LYS A 460 8.99 -4.06 12.52
CA LYS A 460 8.19 -3.63 11.35
C LYS A 460 8.03 -4.74 10.33
N GLY A 461 9.11 -5.48 10.02
CA GLY A 461 9.12 -6.62 9.11
C GLY A 461 8.18 -7.74 9.57
N LEU A 462 8.06 -7.99 10.87
CA LEU A 462 7.06 -8.92 11.43
C LEU A 462 5.62 -8.44 11.25
N GLY A 463 5.35 -7.14 11.45
CA GLY A 463 4.01 -6.55 11.25
C GLY A 463 3.58 -6.50 9.79
N ALA A 464 4.46 -6.05 8.90
CA ALA A 464 4.28 -6.09 7.45
C ALA A 464 4.14 -7.55 6.96
N GLY A 465 4.96 -8.45 7.50
CA GLY A 465 4.89 -9.90 7.25
C GLY A 465 3.52 -10.47 7.59
N ALA A 466 2.95 -10.13 8.75
CA ALA A 466 1.63 -10.59 9.16
C ALA A 466 0.54 -10.24 8.12
N ARG A 467 0.53 -8.99 7.64
CA ARG A 467 -0.38 -8.53 6.57
C ARG A 467 -0.13 -9.24 5.23
N VAL A 468 1.12 -9.51 4.87
CA VAL A 468 1.42 -10.24 3.62
C VAL A 468 0.99 -11.71 3.72
N PHE A 469 1.24 -12.38 4.85
CA PHE A 469 0.81 -13.76 5.06
C PHE A 469 -0.72 -13.89 5.17
N GLU A 470 -1.42 -12.96 5.83
CA GLU A 470 -2.90 -12.91 5.82
C GLU A 470 -3.48 -12.93 4.40
N LEU A 471 -2.86 -12.21 3.46
CA LEU A 471 -3.27 -12.21 2.04
C LEU A 471 -2.87 -13.50 1.29
N ILE A 472 -1.72 -14.10 1.63
CA ILE A 472 -1.25 -15.35 1.00
C ILE A 472 -2.09 -16.56 1.49
N ASP A 473 -2.51 -16.55 2.75
CA ASP A 473 -3.13 -17.69 3.44
C ASP A 473 -4.66 -17.65 3.51
N ARG A 474 -5.30 -16.51 3.21
CA ARG A 474 -6.76 -16.41 3.16
C ARG A 474 -7.31 -17.46 2.19
N GLU A 475 -8.07 -18.43 2.70
CA GLU A 475 -8.90 -19.27 1.84
C GLU A 475 -10.08 -18.44 1.31
N SER A 476 -10.28 -18.50 -0.01
CA SER A 476 -11.46 -17.93 -0.66
C SER A 476 -12.70 -18.76 -0.33
N ASN A 477 -13.82 -18.12 -0.02
CA ASN A 477 -15.09 -18.83 0.17
C ASN A 477 -15.48 -19.57 -1.12
N VAL A 478 -15.33 -18.89 -2.27
CA VAL A 478 -15.43 -19.51 -3.60
C VAL A 478 -14.04 -19.93 -4.07
N ALA A 479 -13.60 -21.10 -3.61
CA ALA A 479 -12.25 -21.61 -3.86
C ALA A 479 -12.03 -22.09 -5.30
N LEU A 480 -11.25 -21.34 -6.08
CA LEU A 480 -10.86 -21.72 -7.46
C LEU A 480 -10.21 -23.11 -7.51
N GLY A 481 -10.67 -23.93 -8.47
CA GLY A 481 -10.17 -25.29 -8.73
C GLY A 481 -10.75 -26.41 -7.87
N LYS A 482 -11.45 -26.11 -6.76
CA LYS A 482 -12.19 -27.10 -5.96
C LYS A 482 -13.57 -27.40 -6.61
N GLY A 483 -14.07 -28.63 -6.47
CA GLY A 483 -15.33 -29.10 -7.08
C GLY A 483 -15.15 -30.03 -8.29
N GLU A 484 -16.23 -30.48 -8.92
CA GLU A 484 -16.23 -31.25 -10.17
C GLU A 484 -16.19 -30.34 -11.42
N PRO A 485 -15.55 -30.75 -12.53
CA PRO A 485 -15.71 -30.03 -13.79
C PRO A 485 -17.19 -30.09 -14.24
N LEU A 486 -17.70 -28.97 -14.75
CA LEU A 486 -18.93 -28.98 -15.55
C LEU A 486 -18.54 -29.48 -16.94
N GLU A 487 -18.62 -30.80 -17.13
CA GLU A 487 -18.45 -31.43 -18.43
C GLU A 487 -19.78 -31.40 -19.19
N VAL A 488 -19.75 -30.84 -20.39
CA VAL A 488 -20.88 -30.87 -21.32
C VAL A 488 -20.34 -31.14 -22.72
N SER A 489 -21.10 -31.89 -23.52
CA SER A 489 -20.73 -32.18 -24.91
C SER A 489 -20.51 -30.88 -25.71
N ALA A 490 -19.58 -30.91 -26.67
CA ALA A 490 -19.01 -29.73 -27.32
C ALA A 490 -19.96 -28.96 -28.28
N THR A 491 -21.26 -29.23 -28.23
CA THR A 491 -22.31 -28.65 -29.08
C THR A 491 -23.51 -28.23 -28.25
N SER A 492 -23.80 -26.91 -28.27
CA SER A 492 -25.06 -26.30 -27.80
C SER A 492 -25.61 -26.84 -26.48
N ALA A 493 -24.76 -26.86 -25.45
CA ALA A 493 -25.10 -27.26 -24.09
C ALA A 493 -26.33 -26.52 -23.55
N ARG A 494 -27.49 -27.20 -23.59
CA ARG A 494 -28.76 -26.76 -23.00
C ARG A 494 -28.67 -26.85 -21.47
N LEU A 495 -28.27 -25.75 -20.83
CA LEU A 495 -28.08 -25.66 -19.37
C LEU A 495 -29.31 -25.02 -18.70
N PRO A 496 -30.25 -25.81 -18.13
CA PRO A 496 -31.32 -25.26 -17.32
C PRO A 496 -30.75 -24.74 -15.99
N VAL A 497 -31.35 -23.67 -15.47
CA VAL A 497 -31.02 -23.10 -14.15
C VAL A 497 -32.28 -23.09 -13.27
N ARG A 498 -32.15 -23.50 -12.02
CA ARG A 498 -33.21 -23.37 -11.00
C ARG A 498 -32.66 -22.75 -9.73
N PHE A 499 -33.44 -21.89 -9.09
CA PHE A 499 -33.19 -21.39 -7.74
C PHE A 499 -34.23 -22.02 -6.81
N GLU A 500 -33.82 -22.48 -5.63
CA GLU A 500 -34.68 -23.17 -4.66
C GLU A 500 -34.53 -22.52 -3.27
N ASP A 501 -35.56 -21.76 -2.84
CA ASP A 501 -35.60 -20.98 -1.60
C ASP A 501 -34.30 -20.19 -1.31
N VAL A 502 -33.80 -19.43 -2.29
CA VAL A 502 -32.51 -18.74 -2.19
C VAL A 502 -32.61 -17.47 -1.33
N HIS A 503 -31.84 -17.42 -0.25
CA HIS A 503 -31.60 -16.22 0.57
C HIS A 503 -30.15 -15.79 0.43
N PHE A 504 -29.91 -14.49 0.34
CA PHE A 504 -28.57 -13.93 0.17
C PHE A 504 -28.41 -12.55 0.81
N THR A 505 -27.25 -12.35 1.44
CA THR A 505 -26.81 -11.10 2.05
C THR A 505 -25.34 -10.88 1.69
N TYR A 506 -24.96 -9.69 1.25
CA TYR A 506 -23.55 -9.38 0.97
C TYR A 506 -22.73 -9.37 2.28
N PRO A 507 -21.54 -10.02 2.33
CA PRO A 507 -20.70 -10.02 3.54
C PRO A 507 -20.25 -8.62 4.00
N SER A 508 -20.22 -7.64 3.09
CA SER A 508 -19.95 -6.23 3.38
C SER A 508 -21.12 -5.50 4.07
N ARG A 509 -22.34 -6.07 4.07
CA ARG A 509 -23.55 -5.50 4.68
C ARG A 509 -24.43 -6.60 5.33
N PRO A 510 -23.92 -7.32 6.35
CA PRO A 510 -24.59 -8.50 6.92
C PRO A 510 -25.96 -8.21 7.57
N GLN A 511 -26.27 -6.95 7.85
CA GLN A 511 -27.56 -6.51 8.41
C GLN A 511 -28.65 -6.26 7.34
N GLN A 512 -28.34 -6.37 6.04
CA GLN A 512 -29.25 -6.00 4.95
C GLN A 512 -29.55 -7.20 4.01
N PRO A 513 -30.47 -8.12 4.37
CA PRO A 513 -30.81 -9.27 3.55
C PRO A 513 -31.49 -8.85 2.23
N ILE A 514 -30.84 -9.23 1.12
CA ILE A 514 -31.15 -8.82 -0.26
C ILE A 514 -32.16 -9.78 -0.88
N LEU A 515 -31.85 -11.07 -0.92
CA LEU A 515 -32.75 -12.12 -1.41
C LEU A 515 -33.35 -12.88 -0.22
N ARG A 516 -34.64 -13.22 -0.28
CA ARG A 516 -35.47 -13.63 0.86
C ARG A 516 -36.35 -14.84 0.55
N GLY A 517 -35.82 -15.82 -0.17
CA GLY A 517 -36.53 -17.00 -0.68
C GLY A 517 -36.89 -16.84 -2.15
N VAL A 518 -35.88 -16.59 -2.99
CA VAL A 518 -36.03 -16.58 -4.45
C VAL A 518 -36.13 -18.01 -4.97
N THR A 519 -37.21 -18.29 -5.68
CA THR A 519 -37.42 -19.55 -6.41
C THR A 519 -37.83 -19.21 -7.84
N LEU A 520 -37.07 -19.67 -8.83
CA LEU A 520 -37.29 -19.41 -10.25
C LEU A 520 -36.69 -20.53 -11.12
N ASP A 521 -37.20 -20.66 -12.34
CA ASP A 521 -36.76 -21.63 -13.35
C ASP A 521 -36.36 -20.86 -14.63
N ILE A 522 -35.27 -21.30 -15.26
CA ILE A 522 -34.74 -20.78 -16.53
C ILE A 522 -34.57 -21.95 -17.49
N GLU A 523 -35.36 -21.97 -18.56
CA GLU A 523 -35.32 -22.99 -19.61
C GLU A 523 -34.27 -22.65 -20.69
N PRO A 524 -33.55 -23.65 -21.24
CA PRO A 524 -32.48 -23.40 -22.21
C PRO A 524 -32.99 -22.82 -23.54
N GLY A 525 -32.32 -21.76 -24.01
CA GLY A 525 -32.60 -21.13 -25.31
C GLY A 525 -33.79 -20.17 -25.33
N GLN A 526 -34.43 -19.89 -24.19
CA GLN A 526 -35.41 -18.82 -24.04
C GLN A 526 -34.75 -17.52 -23.55
N SER A 527 -35.45 -16.40 -23.72
CA SER A 527 -35.09 -15.10 -23.16
C SER A 527 -35.93 -14.73 -21.94
N TYR A 528 -35.26 -14.28 -20.88
CA TYR A 528 -35.85 -13.92 -19.60
C TYR A 528 -35.52 -12.47 -19.21
N ALA A 529 -36.51 -11.71 -18.76
CA ALA A 529 -36.32 -10.37 -18.20
C ALA A 529 -36.59 -10.37 -16.68
N LEU A 530 -35.59 -9.98 -15.88
CA LEU A 530 -35.70 -9.77 -14.44
C LEU A 530 -35.98 -8.27 -14.19
N VAL A 531 -37.19 -7.95 -13.74
CA VAL A 531 -37.71 -6.59 -13.59
C VAL A 531 -38.01 -6.31 -12.11
N GLY A 532 -37.80 -5.07 -11.67
CA GLY A 532 -38.03 -4.67 -10.27
C GLY A 532 -37.32 -3.38 -9.91
N GLY A 533 -37.68 -2.81 -8.76
CA GLY A 533 -37.16 -1.52 -8.30
C GLY A 533 -35.62 -1.50 -8.14
N SER A 534 -35.07 -0.28 -8.00
CA SER A 534 -33.66 -0.12 -7.61
C SER A 534 -33.42 -0.75 -6.23
N GLY A 535 -32.27 -1.41 -6.05
CA GLY A 535 -31.96 -2.14 -4.82
C GLY A 535 -32.74 -3.44 -4.58
N ALA A 536 -33.64 -3.87 -5.48
CA ALA A 536 -34.45 -5.08 -5.29
C ALA A 536 -33.67 -6.43 -5.30
N GLY A 537 -32.38 -6.40 -5.66
CA GLY A 537 -31.49 -7.58 -5.69
C GLY A 537 -31.21 -8.17 -7.07
N LYS A 538 -31.61 -7.50 -8.17
CA LYS A 538 -31.56 -8.03 -9.54
C LYS A 538 -30.17 -8.52 -9.96
N SER A 539 -29.17 -7.64 -9.95
CA SER A 539 -27.77 -7.96 -10.26
C SER A 539 -27.15 -8.98 -9.29
N SER A 540 -27.66 -9.09 -8.05
CA SER A 540 -27.25 -10.10 -7.08
C SER A 540 -27.61 -11.52 -7.54
N VAL A 541 -28.69 -11.69 -8.31
CA VAL A 541 -29.07 -12.99 -8.91
C VAL A 541 -28.03 -13.41 -9.96
N HIS A 542 -27.59 -12.49 -10.82
CA HIS A 542 -26.49 -12.74 -11.76
C HIS A 542 -25.16 -13.03 -11.03
N ALA A 543 -24.83 -12.28 -9.97
CA ALA A 543 -23.62 -12.51 -9.19
C ALA A 543 -23.58 -13.90 -8.51
N LEU A 544 -24.73 -14.41 -8.06
CA LEU A 544 -24.87 -15.76 -7.52
C LEU A 544 -24.72 -16.84 -8.62
N LEU A 545 -25.34 -16.67 -9.80
CA LEU A 545 -25.20 -17.64 -10.90
C LEU A 545 -23.75 -17.69 -11.46
N LEU A 546 -23.06 -16.55 -11.52
CA LEU A 546 -21.63 -16.47 -11.83
C LEU A 546 -20.75 -17.03 -10.69
N ARG A 547 -21.36 -17.39 -9.56
CA ARG A 547 -20.72 -17.84 -8.33
C ARG A 547 -19.63 -16.85 -7.88
N PHE A 548 -19.92 -15.55 -7.89
CA PHE A 548 -19.09 -14.54 -7.21
C PHE A 548 -19.28 -14.63 -5.69
N TYR A 549 -20.48 -15.07 -5.28
CA TYR A 549 -20.89 -15.40 -3.93
C TYR A 549 -21.63 -16.74 -3.96
N ASP A 550 -21.60 -17.47 -2.85
CA ASP A 550 -22.49 -18.62 -2.61
C ASP A 550 -23.71 -18.15 -1.77
N PRO A 551 -24.90 -18.78 -1.91
CA PRO A 551 -26.11 -18.36 -1.22
C PRO A 551 -26.04 -18.63 0.30
N THR A 552 -26.69 -17.78 1.10
CA THR A 552 -26.73 -17.89 2.57
C THR A 552 -27.69 -19.01 3.04
N LYS A 553 -28.75 -19.26 2.27
CA LYS A 553 -29.67 -20.40 2.41
C LYS A 553 -30.26 -20.72 1.04
N GLY A 554 -30.73 -21.95 0.85
CA GLY A 554 -31.28 -22.41 -0.43
C GLY A 554 -30.19 -22.93 -1.36
N LYS A 555 -30.58 -23.28 -2.59
CA LYS A 555 -29.68 -23.86 -3.60
C LYS A 555 -29.93 -23.25 -4.97
N ILE A 556 -28.89 -23.29 -5.79
CA ILE A 556 -28.97 -22.97 -7.22
C ILE A 556 -28.55 -24.23 -7.96
N LEU A 557 -29.42 -24.78 -8.80
CA LEU A 557 -29.13 -25.95 -9.61
C LEU A 557 -28.79 -25.49 -11.03
N LEU A 558 -27.69 -26.01 -11.57
CA LEU A 558 -27.27 -25.87 -12.96
C LEU A 558 -27.20 -27.27 -13.58
N ALA A 559 -27.89 -27.49 -14.70
CA ALA A 559 -28.02 -28.82 -15.30
C ALA A 559 -28.49 -29.93 -14.32
N GLY A 560 -29.31 -29.55 -13.33
CA GLY A 560 -29.87 -30.46 -12.31
C GLY A 560 -28.94 -30.80 -11.14
N ARG A 561 -27.72 -30.25 -11.07
CA ARG A 561 -26.81 -30.39 -9.91
C ARG A 561 -26.55 -29.06 -9.23
N ASP A 562 -26.23 -29.11 -7.94
CA ASP A 562 -25.92 -27.94 -7.12
C ASP A 562 -24.71 -27.15 -7.65
N LEU A 563 -24.89 -25.86 -7.92
CA LEU A 563 -23.86 -24.92 -8.37
C LEU A 563 -22.64 -24.88 -7.43
N ALA A 564 -22.85 -25.16 -6.14
CA ALA A 564 -21.78 -25.25 -5.16
C ALA A 564 -20.81 -26.42 -5.40
N SER A 565 -21.27 -27.49 -6.08
CA SER A 565 -20.47 -28.70 -6.34
C SER A 565 -19.48 -28.56 -7.51
N TYR A 566 -19.74 -27.64 -8.44
CA TYR A 566 -18.92 -27.45 -9.64
C TYR A 566 -17.73 -26.51 -9.42
N LYS A 567 -16.64 -26.73 -10.18
CA LYS A 567 -15.52 -25.79 -10.31
C LYS A 567 -16.01 -24.46 -10.87
N PRO A 568 -15.83 -23.32 -10.16
CA PRO A 568 -16.29 -22.01 -10.62
C PRO A 568 -15.76 -21.66 -12.01
N GLU A 569 -14.52 -22.02 -12.33
CA GLU A 569 -13.91 -21.78 -13.64
C GLU A 569 -14.56 -22.61 -14.76
N SER A 570 -15.12 -23.78 -14.46
CA SER A 570 -15.80 -24.63 -15.45
C SER A 570 -17.19 -24.08 -15.75
N VAL A 571 -17.97 -23.75 -14.72
CA VAL A 571 -19.28 -23.09 -14.88
C VAL A 571 -19.13 -21.80 -15.67
N ARG A 572 -18.19 -20.95 -15.26
CA ARG A 572 -17.96 -19.66 -15.90
C ARG A 572 -17.53 -19.77 -17.37
N LYS A 573 -17.11 -20.92 -17.92
CA LYS A 573 -16.90 -21.07 -19.38
C LYS A 573 -18.18 -20.98 -20.18
N HIS A 574 -19.29 -21.47 -19.64
CA HIS A 574 -20.60 -21.51 -20.30
C HIS A 574 -21.44 -20.25 -20.05
N LEU A 575 -20.99 -19.38 -19.14
CA LEU A 575 -21.62 -18.10 -18.81
C LEU A 575 -20.81 -16.95 -19.43
N ALA A 576 -21.51 -15.92 -19.92
CA ALA A 576 -20.92 -14.62 -20.19
C ALA A 576 -21.73 -13.51 -19.51
N LEU A 577 -21.04 -12.49 -19.00
CA LEU A 577 -21.65 -11.31 -18.38
C LEU A 577 -21.31 -10.07 -19.23
N VAL A 578 -22.34 -9.30 -19.57
CA VAL A 578 -22.23 -7.91 -20.00
C VAL A 578 -22.71 -7.03 -18.84
N PRO A 579 -21.81 -6.36 -18.11
CA PRO A 579 -22.18 -5.53 -16.96
C PRO A 579 -22.72 -4.15 -17.39
N GLN A 580 -23.34 -3.44 -16.45
CA GLN A 580 -23.86 -2.08 -16.63
C GLN A 580 -22.77 -1.06 -16.99
N GLU A 581 -21.59 -1.16 -16.36
CA GLU A 581 -20.41 -0.36 -16.71
C GLU A 581 -19.25 -1.29 -17.16
N PRO A 582 -19.06 -1.50 -18.48
CA PRO A 582 -17.99 -2.36 -18.96
C PRO A 582 -16.60 -1.76 -18.84
N ILE A 583 -15.75 -2.46 -18.10
CA ILE A 583 -14.32 -2.19 -18.00
C ILE A 583 -13.61 -2.76 -19.24
N LEU A 584 -12.91 -1.88 -19.96
CA LEU A 584 -11.93 -2.26 -20.97
C LEU A 584 -10.53 -2.08 -20.36
N PHE A 585 -9.62 -2.99 -20.72
CA PHE A 585 -8.23 -2.97 -20.25
C PHE A 585 -7.37 -2.22 -21.29
N ASP A 586 -6.31 -1.56 -20.84
CA ASP A 586 -5.40 -0.87 -21.74
C ASP A 586 -4.69 -1.92 -22.63
N GLY A 587 -4.90 -1.83 -23.95
CA GLY A 587 -4.53 -2.86 -24.94
C GLY A 587 -5.23 -2.62 -26.28
N THR A 588 -5.21 -3.56 -27.23
CA THR A 588 -5.93 -3.42 -28.51
C THR A 588 -7.43 -3.72 -28.36
N LEU A 589 -8.22 -3.35 -29.39
CA LEU A 589 -9.60 -3.83 -29.52
C LEU A 589 -9.66 -5.36 -29.69
N GLU A 590 -8.75 -5.96 -30.45
CA GLU A 590 -8.66 -7.43 -30.56
C GLU A 590 -8.42 -8.09 -29.19
N GLU A 591 -7.45 -7.63 -28.42
CA GLU A 591 -7.14 -8.13 -27.07
C GLU A 591 -8.33 -7.98 -26.12
N ASN A 592 -9.04 -6.84 -26.20
CA ASN A 592 -10.22 -6.58 -25.39
C ASN A 592 -11.42 -7.46 -25.76
N ILE A 593 -11.55 -7.89 -27.02
CA ILE A 593 -12.63 -8.78 -27.47
C ILE A 593 -12.25 -10.26 -27.25
N LYS A 594 -10.98 -10.65 -27.40
CA LYS A 594 -10.47 -12.00 -27.03
C LYS A 594 -10.36 -12.21 -25.51
N TYR A 595 -10.62 -11.21 -24.69
CA TYR A 595 -10.47 -11.27 -23.24
C TYR A 595 -11.31 -12.38 -22.62
N GLY A 596 -10.64 -13.41 -22.08
CA GLY A 596 -11.25 -14.62 -21.52
C GLY A 596 -11.28 -15.83 -22.46
N THR A 597 -10.98 -15.65 -23.75
CA THR A 597 -10.82 -16.71 -24.77
C THR A 597 -9.58 -16.43 -25.63
N PRO A 598 -8.35 -16.49 -25.06
CA PRO A 598 -7.12 -16.10 -25.77
C PRO A 598 -6.75 -16.99 -26.96
N SER A 599 -7.39 -18.16 -27.08
CA SER A 599 -7.26 -19.08 -28.23
C SER A 599 -8.20 -18.76 -29.40
N ALA A 600 -9.04 -17.73 -29.30
CA ALA A 600 -9.93 -17.34 -30.39
C ALA A 600 -9.13 -16.82 -31.60
N THR A 601 -9.51 -17.23 -32.80
CA THR A 601 -8.89 -16.74 -34.04
C THR A 601 -9.38 -15.31 -34.36
N ARG A 602 -8.82 -14.65 -35.36
CA ARG A 602 -9.20 -13.27 -35.71
C ARG A 602 -10.59 -13.22 -36.37
N GLU A 603 -10.90 -14.23 -37.17
CA GLU A 603 -12.22 -14.46 -37.79
C GLU A 603 -13.32 -14.65 -36.73
N GLU A 604 -13.00 -15.29 -35.58
CA GLU A 604 -13.95 -15.43 -34.48
C GLU A 604 -14.26 -14.08 -33.80
N VAL A 605 -13.26 -13.20 -33.71
CA VAL A 605 -13.41 -11.82 -33.20
C VAL A 605 -14.20 -10.96 -34.18
N GLU A 606 -13.87 -11.00 -35.47
CA GLU A 606 -14.54 -10.22 -36.51
C GLU A 606 -16.04 -10.62 -36.61
N ARG A 607 -16.35 -11.92 -36.53
CA ARG A 607 -17.73 -12.42 -36.43
C ARG A 607 -18.45 -11.90 -35.18
N ALA A 608 -17.82 -11.98 -34.00
CA ALA A 608 -18.45 -11.53 -32.75
C ALA A 608 -18.60 -9.99 -32.70
N ALA A 609 -17.67 -9.25 -33.31
CA ALA A 609 -17.74 -7.80 -33.48
C ALA A 609 -18.89 -7.41 -34.43
N ARG A 610 -19.10 -8.15 -35.53
CA ARG A 610 -20.28 -7.97 -36.40
C ARG A 610 -21.58 -8.25 -35.65
N MET A 611 -21.69 -9.38 -34.95
CA MET A 611 -22.89 -9.74 -34.15
C MET A 611 -23.19 -8.73 -33.04
N ALA A 612 -22.18 -8.04 -32.50
CA ALA A 612 -22.35 -6.98 -31.51
C ALA A 612 -22.57 -5.58 -32.10
N GLY A 613 -22.69 -5.44 -33.43
CA GLY A 613 -22.87 -4.16 -34.10
C GLY A 613 -21.64 -3.23 -34.01
N CYS A 614 -20.42 -3.77 -33.86
CA CYS A 614 -19.18 -3.00 -33.78
C CYS A 614 -18.58 -2.64 -35.14
N GLU A 615 -18.94 -3.35 -36.20
CA GLU A 615 -18.25 -3.36 -37.50
C GLU A 615 -18.01 -1.95 -38.06
N THR A 616 -19.02 -1.08 -38.07
CA THR A 616 -18.93 0.31 -38.53
C THR A 616 -17.85 1.09 -37.79
N PHE A 617 -17.96 1.23 -36.46
CA PHE A 617 -17.02 2.06 -35.70
C PHE A 617 -15.61 1.44 -35.63
N ILE A 618 -15.47 0.12 -35.74
CA ILE A 618 -14.14 -0.51 -35.86
C ILE A 618 -13.52 -0.17 -37.22
N SER A 619 -14.29 -0.18 -38.32
CA SER A 619 -13.78 0.21 -39.64
C SER A 619 -13.38 1.70 -39.75
N GLU A 620 -14.00 2.57 -38.93
CA GLU A 620 -13.66 3.99 -38.81
C GLU A 620 -12.39 4.26 -37.99
N MET A 621 -11.90 3.29 -37.21
CA MET A 621 -10.73 3.48 -36.34
C MET A 621 -9.42 3.38 -37.15
N PRO A 622 -8.41 4.24 -36.91
CA PRO A 622 -7.18 4.31 -37.73
C PRO A 622 -6.33 3.03 -37.87
N ARG A 623 -6.62 1.98 -37.09
CA ARG A 623 -5.97 0.66 -37.20
C ARG A 623 -6.96 -0.51 -37.08
N GLY A 624 -8.26 -0.29 -37.23
CA GLY A 624 -9.27 -1.33 -37.04
C GLY A 624 -9.18 -2.00 -35.68
N LEU A 625 -9.18 -3.34 -35.65
CA LEU A 625 -9.00 -4.16 -34.44
C LEU A 625 -7.65 -3.96 -33.73
N ASP A 626 -6.61 -3.54 -34.47
CA ASP A 626 -5.26 -3.28 -33.95
C ASP A 626 -5.11 -1.88 -33.34
N THR A 627 -6.23 -1.15 -33.19
CA THR A 627 -6.29 0.13 -32.49
C THR A 627 -6.11 -0.09 -30.99
N VAL A 628 -5.02 0.48 -30.44
CA VAL A 628 -4.76 0.51 -29.00
C VAL A 628 -5.72 1.50 -28.34
N ILE A 629 -6.48 1.03 -27.36
CA ILE A 629 -7.42 1.81 -26.57
C ILE A 629 -6.96 1.91 -25.12
N GLY A 630 -7.06 3.11 -24.55
CA GLY A 630 -6.98 3.34 -23.12
C GLY A 630 -8.37 3.45 -22.48
N SER A 631 -8.44 3.21 -21.16
CA SER A 631 -9.65 3.23 -20.31
C SER A 631 -10.66 4.41 -20.46
N ARG A 632 -10.33 5.49 -21.19
CA ARG A 632 -11.18 6.69 -21.38
C ARG A 632 -11.37 7.15 -22.83
N GLN A 633 -11.00 6.36 -23.85
CA GLN A 633 -11.02 6.80 -25.26
C GLN A 633 -12.29 6.46 -26.05
N LEU A 634 -13.28 5.77 -25.47
CA LEU A 634 -14.47 5.27 -26.17
C LEU A 634 -15.77 5.73 -25.49
N SER A 635 -16.82 5.92 -26.30
CA SER A 635 -18.16 6.26 -25.81
C SER A 635 -18.81 5.11 -25.03
N GLY A 636 -19.89 5.40 -24.29
CA GLY A 636 -20.69 4.38 -23.60
C GLY A 636 -21.10 3.24 -24.53
N GLY A 637 -21.75 3.56 -25.65
CA GLY A 637 -22.21 2.59 -26.65
C GLY A 637 -21.11 1.86 -27.42
N GLN A 638 -19.90 2.42 -27.54
CA GLN A 638 -18.75 1.69 -28.07
C GLN A 638 -18.24 0.66 -27.06
N ARG A 639 -18.05 1.05 -25.79
CA ARG A 639 -17.63 0.13 -24.72
C ARG A 639 -18.64 -1.00 -24.49
N GLN A 640 -19.94 -0.69 -24.55
CA GLN A 640 -21.01 -1.68 -24.40
C GLN A 640 -20.98 -2.74 -25.51
N ARG A 641 -20.86 -2.32 -26.77
CA ARG A 641 -20.77 -3.24 -27.91
C ARG A 641 -19.50 -4.09 -27.88
N ILE A 642 -18.36 -3.54 -27.44
CA ILE A 642 -17.12 -4.33 -27.21
C ILE A 642 -17.32 -5.38 -26.11
N ALA A 643 -18.07 -5.06 -25.05
CA ALA A 643 -18.40 -6.01 -23.99
C ALA A 643 -19.33 -7.13 -24.46
N ILE A 644 -20.30 -6.82 -25.34
CA ILE A 644 -21.15 -7.81 -26.01
C ILE A 644 -20.29 -8.69 -26.94
N ALA A 645 -19.40 -8.12 -27.74
CA ALA A 645 -18.48 -8.89 -28.59
C ALA A 645 -17.59 -9.84 -27.77
N ARG A 646 -17.02 -9.36 -26.65
CA ARG A 646 -16.26 -10.15 -25.66
C ARG A 646 -17.09 -11.32 -25.10
N ALA A 647 -18.36 -11.08 -24.79
CA ALA A 647 -19.28 -12.11 -24.34
C ALA A 647 -19.55 -13.16 -25.44
N LEU A 648 -19.73 -12.73 -26.70
CA LEU A 648 -20.08 -13.58 -27.83
C LEU A 648 -18.91 -14.43 -28.37
N VAL A 649 -17.66 -13.93 -28.38
CA VAL A 649 -16.48 -14.74 -28.77
C VAL A 649 -16.42 -16.06 -28.00
N ARG A 650 -16.86 -16.05 -26.73
CA ARG A 650 -16.86 -17.21 -25.84
C ARG A 650 -17.85 -18.31 -26.22
N LYS A 651 -18.84 -18.02 -27.09
CA LYS A 651 -19.96 -18.92 -27.45
C LYS A 651 -20.69 -19.47 -26.20
N PRO A 652 -21.20 -18.60 -25.30
CA PRO A 652 -21.79 -19.02 -24.04
C PRO A 652 -23.12 -19.76 -24.24
N SER A 653 -23.44 -20.67 -23.33
CA SER A 653 -24.78 -21.29 -23.21
C SER A 653 -25.81 -20.34 -22.59
N ILE A 654 -25.35 -19.45 -21.71
CA ILE A 654 -26.17 -18.44 -21.03
C ILE A 654 -25.47 -17.09 -21.09
N LEU A 655 -26.16 -16.10 -21.64
CA LEU A 655 -25.74 -14.70 -21.73
C LEU A 655 -26.49 -13.87 -20.68
N LEU A 656 -25.75 -13.30 -19.73
CA LEU A 656 -26.26 -12.44 -18.68
C LEU A 656 -26.02 -10.98 -19.04
N LEU A 657 -27.09 -10.19 -19.16
CA LEU A 657 -27.06 -8.78 -19.49
C LEU A 657 -27.55 -7.97 -18.28
N ASP A 658 -26.67 -7.18 -17.66
CA ASP A 658 -27.00 -6.40 -16.45
C ASP A 658 -27.16 -4.92 -16.83
N GLU A 659 -28.40 -4.45 -16.98
CA GLU A 659 -28.76 -3.07 -17.36
C GLU A 659 -28.04 -2.52 -18.60
N ALA A 660 -27.71 -3.40 -19.56
CA ALA A 660 -26.80 -3.13 -20.68
C ALA A 660 -27.22 -2.02 -21.69
N THR A 661 -28.34 -1.35 -21.47
CA THR A 661 -28.83 -0.21 -22.28
C THR A 661 -29.14 1.04 -21.46
N SER A 662 -28.91 1.07 -20.14
CA SER A 662 -29.29 2.21 -19.30
C SER A 662 -28.57 3.50 -19.70
N ALA A 663 -27.23 3.48 -19.74
CA ALA A 663 -26.36 4.63 -19.99
C ALA A 663 -25.99 4.84 -21.48
N LEU A 664 -26.93 4.58 -22.40
CA LEU A 664 -26.73 4.71 -23.84
C LEU A 664 -27.55 5.86 -24.45
N ASP A 665 -26.97 6.51 -25.45
CA ASP A 665 -27.72 7.34 -26.39
C ASP A 665 -28.67 6.48 -27.24
N SER A 666 -29.77 7.06 -27.72
CA SER A 666 -30.85 6.32 -28.40
C SER A 666 -30.40 5.58 -29.67
N ALA A 667 -29.35 6.07 -30.36
CA ALA A 667 -28.80 5.40 -31.53
C ALA A 667 -27.94 4.18 -31.15
N SER A 668 -27.09 4.31 -30.13
CA SER A 668 -26.36 3.18 -29.53
C SER A 668 -27.30 2.15 -28.90
N GLU A 669 -28.36 2.56 -28.20
CA GLU A 669 -29.39 1.64 -27.67
C GLU A 669 -30.01 0.84 -28.82
N LEU A 670 -30.46 1.50 -29.89
CA LEU A 670 -31.14 0.84 -30.99
C LEU A 670 -30.23 -0.18 -31.71
N MET A 671 -28.93 0.09 -31.81
CA MET A 671 -27.95 -0.89 -32.30
C MET A 671 -27.74 -2.07 -31.34
N VAL A 672 -27.66 -1.81 -30.03
CA VAL A 672 -27.49 -2.85 -28.99
C VAL A 672 -28.73 -3.74 -28.87
N ASN A 673 -29.94 -3.17 -28.83
CA ASN A 673 -31.19 -3.92 -28.77
C ASN A 673 -31.38 -4.81 -30.02
N LYS A 674 -31.02 -4.34 -31.22
CA LYS A 674 -31.06 -5.17 -32.45
C LYS A 674 -30.15 -6.40 -32.35
N ALA A 675 -28.90 -6.21 -31.91
CA ALA A 675 -27.98 -7.32 -31.69
C ALA A 675 -28.52 -8.34 -30.67
N ILE A 676 -29.11 -7.86 -29.57
CA ILE A 676 -29.76 -8.72 -28.54
C ILE A 676 -30.96 -9.46 -29.14
N GLU A 677 -31.83 -8.78 -29.90
CA GLU A 677 -32.96 -9.42 -30.58
C GLU A 677 -32.54 -10.51 -31.57
N GLU A 678 -31.46 -10.31 -32.32
CA GLU A 678 -30.93 -11.32 -33.25
C GLU A 678 -30.44 -12.57 -32.50
N ILE A 679 -29.71 -12.38 -31.39
CA ILE A 679 -29.27 -13.48 -30.51
C ILE A 679 -30.47 -14.25 -29.93
N ILE A 680 -31.54 -13.55 -29.52
CA ILE A 680 -32.78 -14.17 -29.03
C ILE A 680 -33.48 -14.95 -30.14
N LYS A 681 -33.59 -14.38 -31.36
CA LYS A 681 -34.23 -15.01 -32.52
C LYS A 681 -33.49 -16.27 -32.99
N GLU A 682 -32.18 -16.39 -32.76
CA GLU A 682 -31.44 -17.62 -33.04
C GLU A 682 -31.81 -18.78 -32.10
N GLY A 683 -32.31 -18.53 -30.87
CA GLY A 683 -32.73 -19.56 -29.91
C GLY A 683 -31.63 -20.51 -29.41
N LYS A 684 -30.35 -20.26 -29.77
CA LYS A 684 -29.19 -21.12 -29.42
C LYS A 684 -28.62 -20.82 -28.04
N ILE A 685 -28.81 -19.59 -27.55
CA ILE A 685 -28.25 -19.06 -26.31
C ILE A 685 -29.40 -18.68 -25.38
N THR A 686 -29.32 -19.05 -24.12
CA THR A 686 -30.27 -18.60 -23.09
C THR A 686 -29.92 -17.16 -22.71
N VAL A 687 -30.84 -16.21 -22.86
CA VAL A 687 -30.55 -14.79 -22.61
C VAL A 687 -31.27 -14.33 -21.34
N TRP A 688 -30.53 -13.91 -20.31
CA TRP A 688 -31.12 -13.39 -19.07
C TRP A 688 -30.74 -11.93 -18.88
N ILE A 689 -31.75 -11.06 -18.81
CA ILE A 689 -31.61 -9.61 -18.84
C ILE A 689 -32.14 -9.01 -17.55
N VAL A 690 -31.31 -8.28 -16.81
CA VAL A 690 -31.79 -7.33 -15.80
C VAL A 690 -32.21 -6.06 -16.53
N ALA A 691 -33.51 -5.77 -16.55
CA ALA A 691 -34.09 -4.79 -17.44
C ALA A 691 -34.84 -3.66 -16.70
N HIS A 692 -34.66 -2.44 -17.21
CA HIS A 692 -35.38 -1.23 -16.80
C HIS A 692 -36.07 -0.51 -17.97
N ARG A 693 -35.65 -0.74 -19.22
CA ARG A 693 -36.28 -0.17 -20.42
C ARG A 693 -37.37 -1.11 -20.94
N LEU A 694 -38.57 -0.57 -21.20
CA LEU A 694 -39.73 -1.33 -21.69
C LEU A 694 -39.47 -2.05 -23.02
N SER A 695 -38.63 -1.47 -23.88
CA SER A 695 -38.12 -2.05 -25.13
C SER A 695 -37.55 -3.46 -24.90
N THR A 696 -36.56 -3.57 -24.02
CA THR A 696 -35.86 -4.82 -23.70
C THR A 696 -36.68 -5.78 -22.82
N ILE A 697 -37.70 -5.28 -22.11
CA ILE A 697 -38.66 -6.11 -21.37
C ILE A 697 -39.63 -6.81 -22.33
N LYS A 698 -40.12 -6.10 -23.35
CA LYS A 698 -41.13 -6.62 -24.31
C LYS A 698 -40.57 -7.68 -25.25
N SER A 699 -39.26 -7.71 -25.51
CA SER A 699 -38.60 -8.73 -26.34
C SER A 699 -38.25 -10.04 -25.60
N ALA A 700 -38.48 -10.12 -24.29
CA ALA A 700 -38.26 -11.34 -23.51
C ALA A 700 -39.45 -12.31 -23.63
N ASN A 701 -39.16 -13.62 -23.77
CA ASN A 701 -40.20 -14.66 -23.76
C ASN A 701 -40.94 -14.73 -22.41
N ASN A 702 -40.23 -14.48 -21.31
CA ASN A 702 -40.76 -14.62 -19.95
C ASN A 702 -40.18 -13.53 -19.03
N ILE A 703 -41.06 -12.84 -18.30
CA ILE A 703 -40.73 -11.74 -17.40
C ILE A 703 -40.90 -12.22 -15.97
N GLN A 704 -39.94 -11.89 -15.11
CA GLN A 704 -39.90 -12.25 -13.69
C GLN A 704 -39.82 -10.97 -12.85
N VAL A 705 -40.80 -10.77 -11.96
CA VAL A 705 -40.91 -9.55 -11.15
C VAL A 705 -40.32 -9.78 -9.76
N LEU A 706 -39.22 -9.11 -9.44
CA LEU A 706 -38.51 -9.17 -8.16
C LEU A 706 -38.89 -7.98 -7.26
N GLU A 707 -39.68 -8.24 -6.22
CA GLU A 707 -40.02 -7.24 -5.18
C GLU A 707 -39.50 -7.70 -3.82
N LYS A 708 -38.80 -6.81 -3.08
CA LYS A 708 -38.33 -7.05 -1.69
C LYS A 708 -37.55 -8.37 -1.52
N GLY A 709 -36.81 -8.80 -2.54
CA GLY A 709 -36.02 -10.03 -2.51
C GLY A 709 -36.80 -11.33 -2.79
N ARG A 710 -38.01 -11.26 -3.37
CA ARG A 710 -38.81 -12.42 -3.79
C ARG A 710 -39.38 -12.21 -5.19
N ILE A 711 -39.54 -13.30 -5.93
CA ILE A 711 -40.32 -13.28 -7.18
C ILE A 711 -41.80 -13.21 -6.82
N VAL A 712 -42.51 -12.17 -7.25
CA VAL A 712 -43.94 -11.95 -6.95
C VAL A 712 -44.85 -12.30 -8.13
N GLU A 713 -44.37 -12.12 -9.35
CA GLU A 713 -45.10 -12.47 -10.59
C GLU A 713 -44.12 -13.05 -11.63
N LYS A 714 -44.60 -13.99 -12.46
CA LYS A 714 -43.87 -14.50 -13.63
C LYS A 714 -44.84 -14.84 -14.78
N GLY A 715 -44.45 -14.59 -16.02
CA GLY A 715 -45.28 -14.84 -17.20
C GLY A 715 -44.81 -14.11 -18.46
N THR A 716 -45.53 -14.25 -19.58
CA THR A 716 -45.28 -13.45 -20.79
C THR A 716 -45.73 -11.99 -20.59
N PHE A 717 -45.30 -11.08 -21.47
CA PHE A 717 -45.74 -9.67 -21.42
C PHE A 717 -47.27 -9.53 -21.39
N GLU A 718 -47.98 -10.27 -22.25
CA GLU A 718 -49.46 -10.29 -22.35
C GLU A 718 -50.16 -10.92 -21.13
N GLN A 719 -49.45 -11.76 -20.37
CA GLN A 719 -49.95 -12.33 -19.13
C GLN A 719 -49.81 -11.36 -17.95
N LEU A 720 -48.80 -10.48 -17.98
CA LEU A 720 -48.49 -9.54 -16.90
C LEU A 720 -49.01 -8.13 -17.14
N ASP A 721 -49.22 -7.68 -18.39
CA ASP A 721 -49.88 -6.40 -18.68
C ASP A 721 -51.40 -6.51 -18.50
N ARG A 722 -51.82 -6.59 -17.23
CA ARG A 722 -53.22 -6.69 -16.81
C ARG A 722 -53.50 -5.63 -15.74
N PRO A 723 -54.74 -5.08 -15.67
CA PRO A 723 -55.12 -4.16 -14.61
C PRO A 723 -54.86 -4.78 -13.22
N GLY A 724 -54.10 -4.08 -12.37
CA GLY A 724 -53.80 -4.51 -11.01
C GLY A 724 -52.55 -5.38 -10.81
N SER A 725 -51.81 -5.76 -11.86
CA SER A 725 -50.55 -6.52 -11.68
C SER A 725 -49.43 -5.67 -11.04
N ARG A 726 -48.54 -6.32 -10.29
CA ARG A 726 -47.32 -5.69 -9.74
C ARG A 726 -46.38 -5.26 -10.87
N PHE A 727 -46.31 -6.03 -11.96
CA PHE A 727 -45.60 -5.65 -13.17
C PHE A 727 -46.07 -4.30 -13.72
N ARG A 728 -47.38 -4.14 -13.97
CA ARG A 728 -47.93 -2.91 -14.55
C ARG A 728 -47.79 -1.72 -13.59
N ALA A 729 -47.93 -1.94 -12.28
CA ALA A 729 -47.67 -0.91 -11.27
C ALA A 729 -46.20 -0.46 -11.23
N LEU A 730 -45.24 -1.39 -11.38
CA LEU A 730 -43.81 -1.07 -11.47
C LEU A 730 -43.48 -0.33 -12.78
N MET A 731 -44.05 -0.75 -13.92
CA MET A 731 -43.85 -0.05 -15.19
C MET A 731 -44.43 1.36 -15.18
N ALA A 732 -45.60 1.57 -14.57
CA ALA A 732 -46.17 2.91 -14.40
C ALA A 732 -45.25 3.82 -13.56
N ALA A 733 -44.79 3.34 -12.41
CA ALA A 733 -43.85 4.08 -11.55
C ALA A 733 -42.45 4.28 -12.17
N GLN A 734 -42.09 3.50 -13.20
CA GLN A 734 -40.88 3.73 -14.02
C GLN A 734 -41.12 4.82 -15.08
N LEU A 735 -42.28 4.82 -15.75
CA LEU A 735 -42.65 5.83 -16.75
C LEU A 735 -42.86 7.21 -16.12
N GLU A 736 -43.52 7.28 -14.96
CA GLU A 736 -43.64 8.51 -14.16
C GLU A 736 -42.27 9.06 -13.75
N LYS A 737 -41.29 8.18 -13.51
CA LYS A 737 -39.90 8.58 -13.21
C LYS A 737 -39.14 9.06 -14.43
N SER A 738 -39.19 8.35 -15.57
CA SER A 738 -38.46 8.79 -16.77
C SER A 738 -39.00 10.12 -17.29
N VAL A 739 -40.32 10.32 -17.29
CA VAL A 739 -40.92 11.61 -17.64
C VAL A 739 -40.56 12.70 -16.61
N GLY A 740 -40.48 12.37 -15.32
CA GLY A 740 -40.03 13.32 -14.29
C GLY A 740 -38.56 13.71 -14.42
N GLU A 741 -37.70 12.79 -14.88
CA GLU A 741 -36.27 13.03 -15.13
C GLU A 741 -36.07 13.81 -16.45
N GLU A 742 -36.80 13.47 -17.53
CA GLU A 742 -36.81 14.22 -18.82
C GLU A 742 -37.33 15.66 -18.66
N VAL A 743 -38.43 15.88 -17.92
CA VAL A 743 -38.96 17.23 -17.65
C VAL A 743 -38.01 18.04 -16.76
N GLN A 744 -37.23 17.41 -15.87
CA GLN A 744 -36.17 18.12 -15.13
C GLN A 744 -35.00 18.52 -16.02
N GLU A 745 -34.58 17.67 -16.98
CA GLU A 745 -33.55 18.06 -17.95
C GLU A 745 -34.03 19.18 -18.90
N GLU A 746 -35.29 19.14 -19.37
CA GLU A 746 -35.87 20.24 -20.14
C GLU A 746 -36.01 21.53 -19.31
N GLU A 747 -36.50 21.47 -18.06
CA GLU A 747 -36.55 22.66 -17.20
C GLU A 747 -35.16 23.24 -16.90
N GLU A 748 -34.15 22.40 -16.65
CA GLU A 748 -32.79 22.88 -16.40
C GLU A 748 -32.15 23.45 -17.68
N PHE A 749 -32.45 22.89 -18.86
CA PHE A 749 -32.04 23.42 -20.15
C PHE A 749 -32.72 24.77 -20.46
N VAL A 750 -34.05 24.86 -20.29
CA VAL A 750 -34.83 26.09 -20.50
C VAL A 750 -34.39 27.18 -19.53
N ARG A 751 -34.08 26.87 -18.26
CA ARG A 751 -33.49 27.83 -17.32
C ARG A 751 -32.11 28.32 -17.77
N LYS A 752 -31.21 27.42 -18.21
CA LYS A 752 -29.88 27.77 -18.74
C LYS A 752 -29.93 28.62 -20.01
N VAL A 753 -30.92 28.42 -20.88
CA VAL A 753 -31.14 29.25 -22.08
C VAL A 753 -31.80 30.58 -21.71
N GLY A 754 -32.75 30.58 -20.76
CA GLY A 754 -33.46 31.77 -20.30
C GLY A 754 -32.54 32.81 -19.65
N ASP A 755 -31.61 32.38 -18.79
CA ASP A 755 -30.68 33.28 -18.08
C ASP A 755 -29.81 34.10 -19.05
N VAL A 756 -29.42 33.50 -20.19
CA VAL A 756 -28.66 34.14 -21.27
C VAL A 756 -29.50 35.17 -22.05
N GLY A 757 -30.82 35.00 -22.10
CA GLY A 757 -31.73 35.98 -22.69
C GLY A 757 -31.89 37.24 -21.84
N SER A 758 -31.98 37.09 -20.51
CA SER A 758 -32.18 38.21 -19.58
C SER A 758 -30.99 39.14 -19.40
N SER A 759 -29.76 38.71 -19.70
CA SER A 759 -28.55 39.54 -19.56
C SER A 759 -28.24 40.42 -20.78
N SER A 760 -29.11 40.46 -21.80
CA SER A 760 -28.88 41.20 -23.06
C SER A 760 -29.73 42.46 -23.22
N VAL A 761 -30.66 42.74 -22.29
CA VAL A 761 -31.56 43.91 -22.37
C VAL A 761 -31.75 44.58 -20.99
N ARG A 762 -30.69 45.22 -20.48
CA ARG A 762 -30.76 46.33 -19.51
C ARG A 762 -29.43 47.09 -19.41
#